data_AF-A0A950HL44-F1
#
_entry.id   AF-A0A950HL44-F1
#
_cell.length_a   1.000
_cell.length_b   1.000
_cell.length_c   1.000
_cell.angle_alpha   90.00
_cell.angle_beta   90.00
_cell.angle_gamma   90.00
#
_symmetry.space_group_name_H-M   'P 1'
#
loop_
_entity.id
_entity.type
_entity.pdbx_description
1 polymer ?
#
loop_
_entity_poly.entity_id
_entity_poly.type
_entity_poly.pdbx_seq_one_letter_code
_entity_poly.pdbx_strand_id
1 'polypeptide(L)'
;MTTTVDSTTAYVDVVLGTRAGFLAVAYGHDPYHDEHRRYKHRQWTERRYPWPGGREALHTDVSRLFAAGERTDVYVCPAVRFTDDRRKGSALPPMVCWADLDGPATDEALLCTLDPLVVQSGSAGHRHLYLPLVRAVDLGAHARLNRALAQALGADAKWSDEALLRLPGTLNHKTDPPTVVTPLPWSGRVWEPSELAALLGVDLAAAGAPTGRANAGNSTTAEPVPDPLPTLVRRALEHPDVADRSAAHHRVVGACYDARLTIGQALAVCSGYGPSVEKYGNRLAAEVDRSWRMVDNDRRARYQGTAPEESATGEEASAESTTPLFIDGVTFLDSVGEEDPPLWGDGDSSLWERGESLMLFGPPGVGKSTLAHLVVFGRLGITSEALGYPIEGDERKVLYLAMDRPKQIARAMRRLVIPEAREVLRERLMVHYGPLPVNILKATEWLLRRAQEVGAGTIVVDSVKDVLPKPSDEETANLYHRARGLCLAEGIEWAELHHNRKTSGGYTAPKSLDDVYGNRFLTAGAGSVISLFGESGDTVVEMSQVKTPSGEFYPKQVEIDKKAGTMAFFEEVTIEGVLTAAGLAGVLAREAAARLYAVKKPNRSQIQNTRNKLNRMVTRGDVERTPAKSGQPGEDDAIHYRWVPR
;
A
#
# COMPACT_ATOMS: atom_id res chain seq x y z
N MET A 1 17.64 58.16 -11.75
CA MET A 1 16.79 57.89 -10.58
C MET A 1 15.81 56.81 -10.98
N THR A 2 16.24 55.56 -10.84
CA THR A 2 15.48 54.38 -11.24
C THR A 2 14.48 54.03 -10.14
N THR A 3 13.23 53.94 -10.55
CA THR A 3 12.05 53.62 -9.77
C THR A 3 12.19 52.26 -9.08
N THR A 4 12.15 52.25 -7.75
CA THR A 4 11.96 51.04 -6.95
C THR A 4 10.59 50.45 -7.29
N VAL A 5 10.61 49.30 -7.97
CA VAL A 5 9.42 48.46 -8.19
C VAL A 5 8.91 48.04 -6.81
N ASP A 6 7.59 48.09 -6.61
CA ASP A 6 6.94 47.52 -5.42
C ASP A 6 7.46 46.09 -5.19
N SER A 7 8.11 45.85 -4.07
CA SER A 7 8.99 44.68 -3.89
C SER A 7 8.23 43.35 -3.89
N THR A 8 6.93 43.37 -3.61
CA THR A 8 6.03 42.21 -3.78
C THR A 8 5.75 41.92 -5.26
N THR A 9 5.58 42.98 -6.06
CA THR A 9 5.43 42.89 -7.51
C THR A 9 6.70 42.33 -8.15
N ALA A 10 7.88 42.74 -7.64
CA ALA A 10 9.16 42.19 -8.09
C ALA A 10 9.27 40.69 -7.84
N TYR A 11 8.85 40.17 -6.68
CA TYR A 11 8.86 38.71 -6.44
C TYR A 11 7.98 37.96 -7.45
N VAL A 12 6.74 38.41 -7.63
CA VAL A 12 5.79 37.75 -8.51
C VAL A 12 6.30 37.73 -9.95
N ASP A 13 6.77 38.87 -10.46
CA ASP A 13 7.18 38.97 -11.86
C ASP A 13 8.52 38.28 -12.12
N VAL A 14 9.45 38.27 -11.15
CA VAL A 14 10.79 37.71 -11.31
C VAL A 14 10.84 36.22 -11.01
N VAL A 15 10.19 35.77 -9.93
CA VAL A 15 10.28 34.38 -9.46
C VAL A 15 9.20 33.53 -10.11
N LEU A 16 7.95 34.00 -10.11
CA LEU A 16 6.82 33.24 -10.66
C LEU A 16 6.68 33.47 -12.17
N GLY A 17 7.07 34.65 -12.67
CA GLY A 17 7.07 34.98 -14.08
C GLY A 17 5.67 35.00 -14.69
N THR A 18 5.60 34.96 -16.02
CA THR A 18 4.35 35.07 -16.79
C THR A 18 3.96 33.81 -17.54
N ARG A 19 4.71 32.71 -17.36
CA ARG A 19 4.49 31.47 -18.08
C ARG A 19 3.20 30.80 -17.63
N ALA A 20 2.39 30.40 -18.60
CA ALA A 20 1.12 29.73 -18.36
C ALA A 20 1.34 28.38 -17.67
N GLY A 21 0.66 28.17 -16.54
CA GLY A 21 0.79 26.95 -15.74
C GLY A 21 -0.08 27.01 -14.50
N PHE A 22 0.38 26.40 -13.41
CA PHE A 22 -0.27 26.41 -12.11
C PHE A 22 0.71 26.82 -11.02
N LEU A 23 0.32 27.80 -10.21
CA LEU A 23 1.03 28.20 -9.00
C LEU A 23 0.46 27.43 -7.80
N ALA A 24 1.32 26.69 -7.10
CA ALA A 24 0.93 25.98 -5.89
C ALA A 24 1.21 26.84 -4.65
N VAL A 25 0.18 27.04 -3.82
CA VAL A 25 0.24 27.81 -2.58
C VAL A 25 -0.33 26.95 -1.46
N ALA A 26 0.33 26.93 -0.30
CA ALA A 26 -0.10 26.20 0.88
C ALA A 26 -0.42 27.15 2.04
N TYR A 27 -1.40 26.78 2.85
CA TYR A 27 -1.91 27.55 3.98
C TYR A 27 -1.85 26.67 5.23
N GLY A 28 -1.03 27.08 6.20
CA GLY A 28 -0.96 26.46 7.51
C GLY A 28 -1.77 27.27 8.53
N HIS A 29 -2.91 26.74 8.97
CA HIS A 29 -3.83 27.42 9.87
C HIS A 29 -3.58 27.03 11.33
N ASP A 30 -3.83 28.00 12.22
CA ASP A 30 -3.71 27.88 13.67
C ASP A 30 -2.38 27.26 14.14
N PRO A 31 -1.26 27.96 13.88
CA PRO A 31 0.05 27.46 14.25
C PRO A 31 0.24 27.37 15.76
N TYR A 32 0.94 26.33 16.17
CA TYR A 32 1.27 26.00 17.55
C TYR A 32 2.64 25.30 17.65
N HIS A 33 3.23 25.31 18.84
CA HIS A 33 4.36 24.43 19.15
C HIS A 33 3.85 23.18 19.86
N ASP A 34 4.26 22.00 19.39
CA ASP A 34 3.96 20.75 20.08
C ASP A 34 4.77 20.59 21.37
N GLU A 35 4.52 19.51 22.10
CA GLU A 35 5.23 19.15 23.35
C GLU A 35 6.76 19.04 23.20
N HIS A 36 7.25 18.86 21.97
CA HIS A 36 8.68 18.83 21.63
C HIS A 36 9.19 20.16 21.06
N ARG A 37 8.42 21.24 21.24
CA ARG A 37 8.69 22.59 20.73
C ARG A 37 8.80 22.65 19.20
N ARG A 38 8.29 21.67 18.46
CA ARG A 38 8.25 21.71 16.99
C ARG A 38 7.09 22.58 16.54
N TYR A 39 7.37 23.46 15.59
CA TYR A 39 6.35 24.33 15.00
C TYR A 39 5.46 23.53 14.05
N LYS A 40 4.15 23.54 14.30
CA LYS A 40 3.13 22.80 13.56
C LYS A 40 1.90 23.68 13.31
N HIS A 41 1.04 23.21 12.42
CA HIS A 41 -0.25 23.81 12.10
C HIS A 41 -1.36 22.81 12.44
N ARG A 42 -2.51 23.28 12.93
CA ARG A 42 -3.63 22.37 13.21
C ARG A 42 -4.31 21.89 11.95
N GLN A 43 -4.29 22.72 10.92
CA GLN A 43 -4.83 22.41 9.61
C GLN A 43 -3.85 22.89 8.55
N TRP A 44 -3.73 22.11 7.48
CA TRP A 44 -2.92 22.41 6.31
C TRP A 44 -3.80 22.28 5.07
N THR A 45 -3.81 23.30 4.21
CA THR A 45 -4.54 23.25 2.94
C THR A 45 -3.62 23.70 1.80
N GLU A 46 -3.83 23.17 0.59
CA GLU A 46 -3.09 23.59 -0.60
C GLU A 46 -4.04 23.96 -1.72
N ARG A 47 -3.81 25.12 -2.34
CA ARG A 47 -4.58 25.61 -3.48
C ARG A 47 -3.70 25.83 -4.68
N ARG A 48 -4.26 25.58 -5.86
CA ARG A 48 -3.61 25.83 -7.14
C ARG A 48 -4.31 26.98 -7.83
N TYR A 49 -3.52 27.93 -8.28
CA TYR A 49 -4.00 29.06 -9.06
C TYR A 49 -3.54 28.85 -10.50
N PRO A 50 -4.44 28.83 -11.50
CA PRO A 50 -4.03 29.00 -12.88
C PRO A 50 -3.13 30.22 -12.97
N TRP A 51 -1.96 30.09 -13.55
CA TRP A 51 -0.96 31.16 -13.56
C TRP A 51 -0.72 31.62 -15.00
N PRO A 52 -0.59 32.94 -15.27
CA PRO A 52 -0.73 34.07 -14.35
C PRO A 52 -2.19 34.51 -14.10
N GLY A 53 -3.18 33.91 -14.77
CA GLY A 53 -4.58 34.37 -14.75
C GLY A 53 -5.27 34.39 -13.38
N GLY A 54 -4.77 33.62 -12.41
CA GLY A 54 -5.27 33.51 -11.04
C GLY A 54 -4.58 34.44 -10.04
N ARG A 55 -3.74 35.40 -10.48
CA ARG A 55 -3.05 36.37 -9.61
C ARG A 55 -4.02 37.17 -8.73
N GLU A 56 -5.12 37.66 -9.30
CA GLU A 56 -6.15 38.40 -8.55
C GLU A 56 -6.87 37.52 -7.52
N ALA A 57 -7.12 36.25 -7.85
CA ALA A 57 -7.72 35.29 -6.93
C ALA A 57 -6.80 35.04 -5.73
N LEU A 58 -5.51 34.79 -5.98
CA LEU A 58 -4.50 34.65 -4.91
C LEU A 58 -4.47 35.89 -4.01
N HIS A 59 -4.40 37.09 -4.61
CA HIS A 59 -4.38 38.34 -3.85
C HIS A 59 -5.64 38.50 -2.98
N THR A 60 -6.81 38.18 -3.53
CA THR A 60 -8.10 38.22 -2.82
C THR A 60 -8.13 37.25 -1.65
N ASP A 61 -7.68 36.00 -1.86
CA ASP A 61 -7.66 34.97 -0.82
C ASP A 61 -6.71 35.35 0.32
N VAL A 62 -5.50 35.82 0.00
CA VAL A 62 -4.54 36.31 1.00
C VAL A 62 -5.09 37.51 1.77
N SER A 63 -5.65 38.51 1.07
CA SER A 63 -6.25 39.69 1.69
C SER A 63 -7.40 39.35 2.63
N ARG A 64 -8.21 38.33 2.29
CA ARG A 64 -9.30 37.85 3.15
C ARG A 64 -8.77 37.28 4.46
N LEU A 65 -7.73 36.44 4.42
CA LEU A 65 -7.10 35.87 5.62
C LEU A 65 -6.60 36.97 6.56
N PHE A 66 -5.96 38.00 5.99
CA PHE A 66 -5.51 39.17 6.73
C PHE A 66 -6.67 39.95 7.36
N ALA A 67 -7.72 40.25 6.60
CA ALA A 67 -8.86 41.02 7.08
C ALA A 67 -9.67 40.28 8.18
N ALA A 68 -9.72 38.95 8.11
CA ALA A 68 -10.35 38.11 9.11
C ALA A 68 -9.52 37.96 10.40
N GLY A 69 -8.25 38.39 10.40
CA GLY A 69 -7.35 38.21 11.53
C GLY A 69 -6.97 36.75 11.79
N GLU A 70 -7.07 35.90 10.75
CA GLU A 70 -6.76 34.47 10.87
C GLU A 70 -5.26 34.26 11.11
N ARG A 71 -4.92 33.35 12.03
CA ARG A 71 -3.54 32.94 12.27
C ARG A 71 -3.12 31.91 11.21
N THR A 72 -2.76 32.39 10.03
CA THR A 72 -2.43 31.54 8.88
C THR A 72 -1.05 31.87 8.30
N ASP A 73 -0.16 30.88 8.24
CA ASP A 73 1.09 30.98 7.48
C ASP A 73 0.84 30.61 6.02
N VAL A 74 1.36 31.42 5.09
CA VAL A 74 1.21 31.19 3.65
C VAL A 74 2.55 30.85 3.02
N TYR A 75 2.56 29.75 2.26
CA TYR A 75 3.73 29.24 1.56
C TYR A 75 3.44 29.15 0.07
N VAL A 76 4.48 29.32 -0.75
CA VAL A 76 4.43 29.27 -2.21
C VAL A 76 5.51 28.35 -2.73
N CYS A 77 5.17 27.61 -3.78
CA CYS A 77 6.13 26.85 -4.56
C CYS A 77 6.73 27.76 -5.64
N PRO A 78 8.04 28.06 -5.63
CA PRO A 78 8.62 29.01 -6.58
C PRO A 78 8.52 28.54 -8.04
N ALA A 79 8.50 27.22 -8.27
CA ALA A 79 8.40 26.67 -9.61
C ALA A 79 6.93 26.56 -10.07
N VAL A 80 6.56 27.40 -11.04
CA VAL A 80 5.29 27.30 -11.76
C VAL A 80 5.21 25.97 -12.51
N ARG A 81 4.02 25.36 -12.51
CA ARG A 81 3.83 23.95 -12.84
C ARG A 81 3.08 23.76 -14.13
N PHE A 82 3.40 22.70 -14.86
CA PHE A 82 2.67 22.33 -16.07
C PHE A 82 1.34 21.63 -15.75
N THR A 83 1.25 21.00 -14.58
CA THR A 83 0.04 20.35 -14.07
C THR A 83 -0.45 21.05 -12.80
N ASP A 84 -1.72 20.90 -12.47
CA ASP A 84 -2.39 21.38 -11.26
C ASP A 84 -2.00 20.61 -9.98
N ASP A 85 -0.78 20.09 -9.93
CA ASP A 85 -0.30 19.26 -8.84
C ASP A 85 1.17 19.54 -8.49
N ARG A 86 1.49 19.57 -7.20
CA ARG A 86 2.81 19.87 -6.61
C ARG A 86 3.70 18.62 -6.50
N ARG A 87 3.72 17.77 -7.53
CA ARG A 87 4.64 16.62 -7.62
C ARG A 87 6.03 17.06 -8.08
N LYS A 88 7.05 16.41 -7.55
CA LYS A 88 8.41 16.52 -8.10
C LYS A 88 8.43 16.16 -9.58
N GLY A 89 9.06 17.00 -10.40
CA GLY A 89 9.14 16.76 -11.83
C GLY A 89 7.99 17.36 -12.66
N SER A 90 6.96 17.94 -12.03
CA SER A 90 5.82 18.54 -12.74
C SER A 90 5.93 20.07 -12.90
N ALA A 91 7.01 20.67 -12.39
CA ALA A 91 7.37 22.03 -12.71
C ALA A 91 7.60 22.23 -14.22
N LEU A 92 7.20 23.39 -14.73
CA LEU A 92 7.78 23.88 -15.98
C LEU A 92 9.30 24.01 -15.80
N PRO A 93 10.11 23.81 -16.85
CA PRO A 93 11.54 24.10 -16.82
C PRO A 93 11.83 25.43 -16.11
N PRO A 94 12.41 25.44 -14.89
CA PRO A 94 12.42 26.64 -14.07
C PRO A 94 13.36 27.68 -14.66
N MET A 95 13.00 28.95 -14.47
CA MET A 95 13.83 30.11 -14.80
C MET A 95 14.40 30.78 -13.54
N VAL A 96 14.39 30.07 -12.41
CA VAL A 96 14.87 30.58 -11.13
C VAL A 96 15.45 29.43 -10.32
N CYS A 97 16.64 29.63 -9.78
CA CYS A 97 17.22 28.79 -8.73
C CYS A 97 16.92 29.40 -7.36
N TRP A 98 16.89 28.59 -6.30
CA TRP A 98 16.61 29.10 -4.96
C TRP A 98 17.32 28.33 -3.86
N ALA A 99 17.41 28.97 -2.69
CA ALA A 99 17.94 28.39 -1.46
C ALA A 99 17.19 28.94 -0.23
N ASP A 100 17.03 28.11 0.80
CA ASP A 100 16.41 28.49 2.07
C ASP A 100 17.46 28.55 3.19
N LEU A 101 17.84 29.74 3.60
CA LEU A 101 18.83 29.97 4.66
C LEU A 101 18.15 30.17 6.00
N ASP A 102 18.41 29.29 6.95
CA ASP A 102 17.97 29.41 8.35
C ASP A 102 18.98 30.18 9.24
N GLY A 103 19.86 30.98 8.64
CA GLY A 103 20.92 31.70 9.35
C GLY A 103 21.91 32.44 8.43
N PRO A 104 23.10 32.80 8.95
CA PRO A 104 24.16 33.38 8.12
C PRO A 104 24.61 32.40 7.04
N ALA A 105 25.01 32.90 5.88
CA ALA A 105 25.55 32.02 4.85
C ALA A 105 26.93 31.50 5.28
N THR A 106 27.24 30.26 4.91
CA THR A 106 28.59 29.68 5.14
C THR A 106 29.66 30.46 4.37
N ASP A 107 29.30 31.01 3.21
CA ASP A 107 30.15 31.87 2.38
C ASP A 107 29.41 33.17 2.02
N GLU A 108 29.56 34.20 2.85
CA GLU A 108 28.97 35.53 2.62
C GLU A 108 29.61 36.27 1.43
N ALA A 109 30.86 35.94 1.05
CA ALA A 109 31.50 36.53 -0.13
C ALA A 109 30.89 35.96 -1.42
N LEU A 110 30.62 34.66 -1.45
CA LEU A 110 29.85 34.03 -2.51
C LEU A 110 28.41 34.57 -2.54
N LEU A 111 27.74 34.72 -1.40
CA LEU A 111 26.39 35.30 -1.37
C LEU A 111 26.36 36.72 -1.99
N CYS A 112 27.32 37.58 -1.63
CA CYS A 112 27.49 38.89 -2.26
C CYS A 112 27.72 38.77 -3.77
N THR A 113 28.51 37.78 -4.19
CA THR A 113 28.78 37.51 -5.62
C THR A 113 27.55 36.97 -6.35
N LEU A 114 26.68 36.20 -5.69
CA LEU A 114 25.46 35.65 -6.29
C LEU A 114 24.38 36.71 -6.50
N ASP A 115 24.36 37.74 -5.64
CA ASP A 115 23.44 38.88 -5.65
C ASP A 115 21.97 38.47 -5.91
N PRO A 116 21.43 37.56 -5.07
CA PRO A 116 20.09 37.02 -5.27
C PRO A 116 19.02 38.05 -4.89
N LEU A 117 17.81 37.86 -5.41
CA LEU A 117 16.62 38.46 -4.80
C LEU A 117 16.41 37.80 -3.43
N VAL A 118 16.43 38.61 -2.37
CA VAL A 118 16.32 38.14 -0.98
C VAL A 118 14.93 38.41 -0.43
N VAL A 119 14.30 37.37 0.14
CA VAL A 119 13.08 37.47 0.92
C VAL A 119 13.39 37.14 2.37
N GLN A 120 13.14 38.06 3.29
CA GLN A 120 13.17 37.77 4.72
C GLN A 120 11.97 36.90 5.08
N SER A 121 12.21 35.68 5.59
CA SER A 121 11.14 34.71 5.84
C SER A 121 10.33 35.02 7.10
N GLY A 122 10.68 36.09 7.84
CA GLY A 122 10.04 36.53 9.08
C GLY A 122 10.71 36.00 10.35
N SER A 123 11.46 34.89 10.29
CA SER A 123 12.30 34.46 11.43
C SER A 123 13.62 35.23 11.40
N ALA A 124 14.11 35.70 12.56
CA ALA A 124 15.29 36.55 12.64
C ALA A 124 16.53 35.86 12.03
N GLY A 125 17.10 36.46 10.98
CA GLY A 125 18.25 35.91 10.25
C GLY A 125 17.91 34.91 9.14
N HIS A 126 16.65 34.47 9.01
CA HIS A 126 16.23 33.49 8.00
C HIS A 126 15.83 34.19 6.69
N ARG A 127 16.31 33.66 5.57
CA ARG A 127 16.20 34.29 4.25
C ARG A 127 15.94 33.24 3.17
N HIS A 128 15.02 33.52 2.26
CA HIS A 128 14.89 32.79 1.00
C HIS A 128 15.65 33.57 -0.09
N LEU A 129 16.49 32.87 -0.84
CA LEU A 129 17.28 33.43 -1.92
C LEU A 129 16.74 32.94 -3.25
N TYR A 130 16.63 33.84 -4.22
CA TYR A 130 16.18 33.53 -5.58
C TYR A 130 17.18 34.07 -6.59
N LEU A 131 17.64 33.21 -7.50
CA LEU A 131 18.59 33.54 -8.57
C LEU A 131 17.89 33.35 -9.92
N PRO A 132 17.39 34.44 -10.53
CA PRO A 132 16.75 34.38 -11.83
C PRO A 132 17.73 33.95 -12.92
N LEU A 133 17.23 33.20 -13.89
CA LEU A 133 17.98 32.66 -15.02
C LEU A 133 17.48 33.30 -16.33
N VAL A 134 18.40 33.65 -17.23
CA VAL A 134 18.04 34.28 -18.52
C VAL A 134 17.25 33.32 -19.43
N ARG A 135 17.35 32.02 -19.18
CA ARG A 135 16.61 30.97 -19.88
C ARG A 135 16.27 29.82 -18.94
N ALA A 136 15.22 29.09 -19.30
CA ALA A 136 14.83 27.91 -18.55
C ALA A 136 15.90 26.80 -18.63
N VAL A 137 16.02 26.05 -17.55
CA VAL A 137 16.83 24.83 -17.47
C VAL A 137 15.94 23.62 -17.26
N ASP A 138 16.39 22.45 -17.72
CA ASP A 138 15.70 21.20 -17.38
C ASP A 138 15.77 20.92 -15.87
N LEU A 139 14.86 20.09 -15.38
CA LEU A 139 14.75 19.82 -13.94
C LEU A 139 15.97 19.09 -13.36
N GLY A 140 16.72 18.36 -14.18
CA GLY A 140 17.97 17.74 -13.76
C GLY A 140 19.06 18.78 -13.53
N ALA A 141 19.27 19.68 -14.49
CA ALA A 141 20.18 20.82 -14.37
C ALA A 141 19.80 21.73 -13.20
N HIS A 142 18.51 22.06 -13.07
CA HIS A 142 17.96 22.84 -11.97
C HIS A 142 18.26 22.22 -10.59
N ALA A 143 17.98 20.91 -10.43
CA ALA A 143 18.25 20.21 -9.18
C ALA A 143 19.75 20.17 -8.82
N ARG A 144 20.64 20.04 -9.83
CA ARG A 144 22.10 20.11 -9.60
C ARG A 144 22.51 21.50 -9.13
N LEU A 145 22.02 22.55 -9.81
CA LEU A 145 22.29 23.95 -9.45
C LEU A 145 21.79 24.28 -8.04
N ASN A 146 20.54 23.96 -7.70
CA ASN A 146 19.99 24.23 -6.37
C ASN A 146 20.70 23.45 -5.25
N ARG A 147 21.09 22.19 -5.49
CA ARG A 147 21.88 21.43 -4.50
C ARG A 147 23.27 22.02 -4.28
N ALA A 148 23.96 22.39 -5.36
CA ALA A 148 25.27 23.01 -5.26
C ALA A 148 25.18 24.38 -4.56
N LEU A 149 24.15 25.18 -4.89
CA LEU A 149 23.86 26.44 -4.22
C LEU A 149 23.60 26.24 -2.72
N ALA A 150 22.74 25.29 -2.36
CA ALA A 150 22.43 25.00 -0.96
C ALA A 150 23.68 24.52 -0.20
N GLN A 151 24.48 23.64 -0.81
CA GLN A 151 25.73 23.18 -0.22
C GLN A 151 26.74 24.31 -0.03
N ALA A 152 26.91 25.19 -1.03
CA ALA A 152 27.88 26.28 -0.99
C ALA A 152 27.53 27.33 0.07
N LEU A 153 26.24 27.59 0.29
CA LEU A 153 25.78 28.59 1.25
C LEU A 153 25.40 28.01 2.62
N GLY A 154 25.35 26.70 2.79
CA GLY A 154 24.87 26.04 4.00
C GLY A 154 23.35 26.18 4.20
N ALA A 155 22.59 26.16 3.11
CA ALA A 155 21.14 26.27 3.12
C ALA A 155 20.44 24.93 3.40
N ASP A 156 19.19 24.99 3.84
CA ASP A 156 18.33 23.81 4.07
C ASP A 156 18.11 23.02 2.76
N ALA A 157 17.77 21.75 2.91
CA ALA A 157 17.59 20.78 1.83
C ALA A 157 16.30 21.00 1.00
N LYS A 158 15.83 22.24 0.83
CA LYS A 158 14.65 22.65 0.05
C LYS A 158 14.98 23.01 -1.40
N TRP A 159 15.79 22.17 -2.05
CA TRP A 159 16.32 22.41 -3.40
C TRP A 159 15.43 21.88 -4.53
N SER A 160 14.46 21.00 -4.25
CA SER A 160 13.64 20.33 -5.25
C SER A 160 12.47 21.17 -5.73
N ASP A 161 11.96 20.92 -6.95
CA ASP A 161 10.97 21.76 -7.60
C ASP A 161 9.62 21.81 -6.88
N GLU A 162 9.32 20.85 -6.01
CA GLU A 162 8.16 20.82 -5.10
C GLU A 162 8.32 21.61 -3.80
N ALA A 163 9.49 22.16 -3.50
CA ALA A 163 9.73 22.87 -2.26
C ALA A 163 8.76 24.06 -2.05
N LEU A 164 8.39 24.27 -0.79
CA LEU A 164 7.55 25.38 -0.32
C LEU A 164 8.39 26.36 0.49
N LEU A 165 8.29 27.64 0.15
CA LEU A 165 8.94 28.77 0.83
C LEU A 165 7.86 29.77 1.24
N ARG A 166 8.11 30.65 2.20
CA ARG A 166 7.08 31.62 2.64
C ARG A 166 6.80 32.63 1.54
N LEU A 167 5.52 32.93 1.34
CA LEU A 167 5.07 33.89 0.33
C LEU A 167 5.34 35.33 0.79
N PRO A 168 6.05 36.17 0.01
CA PRO A 168 6.22 37.58 0.35
C PRO A 168 4.89 38.33 0.46
N GLY A 169 4.82 39.27 1.41
CA GLY A 169 3.61 40.03 1.71
C GLY A 169 2.66 39.34 2.69
N THR A 170 2.97 38.13 3.20
CA THR A 170 2.17 37.43 4.21
C THR A 170 2.80 37.49 5.60
N LEU A 171 2.07 37.03 6.63
CA LEU A 171 2.60 36.92 7.99
C LEU A 171 3.25 35.56 8.22
N ASN A 172 4.30 35.57 9.02
CA ASN A 172 4.90 34.43 9.66
C ASN A 172 4.53 34.44 11.16
N HIS A 173 3.74 33.45 11.56
CA HIS A 173 3.22 33.29 12.92
C HIS A 173 4.11 32.43 13.82
N LYS A 174 5.30 32.06 13.35
CA LYS A 174 6.31 31.34 14.16
C LYS A 174 6.90 32.22 15.26
N THR A 175 6.72 33.52 15.15
CA THR A 175 7.10 34.51 16.17
C THR A 175 5.85 35.13 16.77
N ASP A 176 5.95 35.60 18.00
CA ASP A 176 4.93 36.42 18.65
C ASP A 176 5.57 37.77 19.06
N PRO A 177 5.14 38.91 18.49
CA PRO A 177 4.11 39.04 17.47
C PRO A 177 4.51 38.42 16.11
N PRO A 178 3.52 38.10 15.24
CA PRO A 178 3.78 37.65 13.87
C PRO A 178 4.61 38.69 13.07
N THR A 179 5.47 38.20 12.19
CA THR A 179 6.40 39.01 11.40
C THR A 179 6.05 38.99 9.93
N VAL A 180 6.21 40.11 9.23
CA VAL A 180 5.91 40.20 7.79
C VAL A 180 7.03 39.57 6.97
N VAL A 181 6.67 38.69 6.03
CA VAL A 181 7.59 38.10 5.05
C VAL A 181 7.89 39.16 3.99
N THR A 182 9.10 39.72 4.02
CA THR A 182 9.41 40.97 3.30
C THR A 182 10.49 40.76 2.25
N PRO A 183 10.23 41.08 0.97
CA PRO A 183 11.27 41.12 -0.06
C PRO A 183 12.15 42.36 0.12
N LEU A 184 13.47 42.17 0.04
CA LEU A 184 14.46 43.25 0.12
C LEU A 184 14.73 43.87 -1.26
N PRO A 185 15.23 45.11 -1.31
CA PRO A 185 15.72 45.70 -2.56
C PRO A 185 16.77 44.79 -3.21
N TRP A 186 16.67 44.64 -4.53
CA TRP A 186 17.51 43.75 -5.32
C TRP A 186 18.02 44.47 -6.57
N SER A 187 19.25 44.15 -7.00
CA SER A 187 19.94 44.81 -8.10
C SER A 187 19.37 44.51 -9.49
N GLY A 188 18.61 43.41 -9.62
CA GLY A 188 18.12 42.92 -10.91
C GLY A 188 19.01 41.86 -11.58
N ARG A 189 20.00 41.28 -10.88
CA ARG A 189 20.94 40.33 -11.49
C ARG A 189 20.30 39.03 -12.00
N VAL A 190 20.38 38.79 -13.30
CA VAL A 190 19.94 37.55 -13.94
C VAL A 190 21.16 36.74 -14.40
N TRP A 191 21.14 35.43 -14.18
CA TRP A 191 22.26 34.53 -14.48
C TRP A 191 22.09 33.78 -15.81
N GLU A 192 23.14 33.68 -16.60
CA GLU A 192 23.24 32.63 -17.62
C GLU A 192 23.48 31.28 -16.90
N PRO A 193 22.66 30.22 -17.14
CA PRO A 193 22.82 28.94 -16.45
C PRO A 193 24.24 28.38 -16.44
N SER A 194 24.98 28.48 -17.55
CA SER A 194 26.37 27.99 -17.61
C SER A 194 27.34 28.81 -16.77
N GLU A 195 27.11 30.13 -16.62
CA GLU A 195 27.92 30.99 -15.76
C GLU A 195 27.70 30.64 -14.29
N LEU A 196 26.43 30.48 -13.89
CA LEU A 196 26.07 30.05 -12.54
C LEU A 196 26.63 28.66 -12.23
N ALA A 197 26.54 27.74 -13.19
CA ALA A 197 27.10 26.40 -13.05
C ALA A 197 28.62 26.42 -12.87
N ALA A 198 29.33 27.23 -13.66
CA ALA A 198 30.78 27.39 -13.52
C ALA A 198 31.16 27.96 -12.15
N LEU A 199 30.43 28.98 -11.67
CA LEU A 199 30.65 29.56 -10.34
C LEU A 199 30.43 28.54 -9.22
N LEU A 200 29.42 27.68 -9.35
CA LEU A 200 29.08 26.64 -8.37
C LEU A 200 29.83 25.31 -8.56
N GLY A 201 30.69 25.19 -9.58
CA GLY A 201 31.41 23.96 -9.89
C GLY A 201 30.52 22.80 -10.39
N VAL A 202 29.42 23.11 -11.08
CA VAL A 202 28.44 22.14 -11.58
C VAL A 202 28.64 21.86 -13.06
N ASP A 203 28.68 20.58 -13.44
CA ASP A 203 28.58 20.17 -14.83
C ASP A 203 27.10 20.05 -15.25
N LEU A 204 26.68 20.92 -16.18
CA LEU A 204 25.33 20.88 -16.74
C LEU A 204 25.15 19.77 -17.78
N ALA A 205 26.22 19.32 -18.44
CA ALA A 205 26.21 18.30 -19.50
C ALA A 205 26.37 16.87 -18.96
N ALA A 206 26.79 16.70 -17.70
CA ALA A 206 26.84 15.41 -17.04
C ALA A 206 25.43 14.78 -16.94
N ALA A 207 25.08 13.96 -17.94
CA ALA A 207 23.96 13.05 -17.84
C ALA A 207 24.20 12.14 -16.62
N GLY A 208 23.26 12.14 -15.66
CA GLY A 208 23.35 11.26 -14.49
C GLY A 208 23.54 9.82 -14.93
N ALA A 209 24.72 9.25 -14.64
CA ALA A 209 25.03 7.87 -14.99
C ALA A 209 24.04 6.92 -14.28
N PRO A 210 23.29 6.07 -15.01
CA PRO A 210 22.52 5.01 -14.39
C PRO A 210 23.48 3.90 -14.00
N THR A 211 23.64 3.65 -12.70
CA THR A 211 24.23 2.41 -12.19
C THR A 211 23.23 1.28 -12.39
N GLY A 212 23.35 0.56 -13.51
CA GLY A 212 22.50 -0.60 -13.80
C GLY A 212 23.26 -1.66 -14.58
N ARG A 213 23.64 -2.73 -13.87
CA ARG A 213 24.18 -3.98 -14.47
C ARG A 213 23.26 -4.46 -15.59
N ALA A 214 23.85 -4.74 -16.75
CA ALA A 214 23.19 -5.44 -17.84
C ALA A 214 22.78 -6.85 -17.41
N ASN A 215 21.58 -7.29 -17.79
CA ASN A 215 21.28 -8.70 -18.04
C ASN A 215 20.22 -8.83 -19.13
N ALA A 216 20.43 -9.83 -19.98
CA ALA A 216 19.80 -10.05 -21.27
C ALA A 216 18.42 -10.73 -21.20
N GLY A 217 17.61 -10.51 -22.24
CA GLY A 217 16.65 -11.49 -22.75
C GLY A 217 15.18 -11.30 -22.38
N ASN A 218 14.48 -10.40 -23.07
CA ASN A 218 13.13 -10.67 -23.58
C ASN A 218 12.81 -9.71 -24.73
N SER A 219 12.45 -10.26 -25.90
CA SER A 219 12.12 -9.50 -27.10
C SER A 219 10.69 -8.97 -26.99
N THR A 220 10.51 -7.68 -26.70
CA THR A 220 9.21 -7.00 -26.74
C THR A 220 8.69 -6.93 -28.18
N THR A 221 7.49 -7.48 -28.43
CA THR A 221 6.80 -7.41 -29.73
C THR A 221 5.80 -6.25 -29.74
N ALA A 222 5.65 -5.57 -30.88
CA ALA A 222 4.69 -4.48 -31.02
C ALA A 222 3.23 -5.02 -30.99
N GLU A 223 2.33 -4.29 -30.33
CA GLU A 223 0.90 -4.62 -30.21
C GLU A 223 0.02 -3.51 -30.82
N PRO A 224 -1.21 -3.81 -31.28
CA PRO A 224 -2.13 -2.79 -31.79
C PRO A 224 -2.46 -1.73 -30.74
N VAL A 225 -2.35 -0.45 -31.12
CA VAL A 225 -2.62 0.70 -30.24
C VAL A 225 -4.11 1.08 -30.27
N PRO A 226 -4.68 1.61 -29.17
CA PRO A 226 -6.05 2.13 -29.17
C PRO A 226 -6.21 3.31 -30.14
N ASP A 227 -7.33 3.36 -30.85
CA ASP A 227 -7.72 4.46 -31.74
C ASP A 227 -9.08 5.03 -31.27
N PRO A 228 -9.15 6.32 -30.86
CA PRO A 228 -8.07 7.29 -30.83
C PRO A 228 -7.04 7.01 -29.72
N LEU A 229 -5.79 7.42 -29.97
CA LEU A 229 -4.73 7.35 -28.96
C LEU A 229 -5.12 8.14 -27.71
N PRO A 230 -4.79 7.64 -26.50
CA PRO A 230 -5.06 8.36 -25.26
C PRO A 230 -4.50 9.79 -25.29
N THR A 231 -5.25 10.74 -24.71
CA THR A 231 -4.91 12.18 -24.76
C THR A 231 -3.51 12.48 -24.21
N LEU A 232 -3.07 11.78 -23.16
CA LEU A 232 -1.70 11.93 -22.62
C LEU A 232 -0.63 11.50 -23.63
N VAL A 233 -0.88 10.43 -24.38
CA VAL A 233 0.03 9.91 -25.40
C VAL A 233 0.06 10.83 -26.60
N ARG A 234 -1.10 11.30 -27.09
CA ARG A 234 -1.18 12.31 -28.15
C ARG A 234 -0.42 13.59 -27.80
N ARG A 235 -0.64 14.13 -26.59
CA ARG A 235 0.09 15.31 -26.11
C ARG A 235 1.59 15.09 -25.98
N ALA A 236 2.03 13.89 -25.60
CA ALA A 236 3.45 13.57 -25.54
C ALA A 236 4.10 13.46 -26.93
N LEU A 237 3.35 12.96 -27.92
CA LEU A 237 3.76 12.90 -29.33
C LEU A 237 3.80 14.29 -29.99
N GLU A 238 2.86 15.16 -29.63
CA GLU A 238 2.74 16.55 -30.11
C GLU A 238 3.68 17.52 -29.38
N HIS A 239 4.45 17.04 -28.40
CA HIS A 239 5.29 17.89 -27.58
C HIS A 239 6.38 18.56 -28.44
N PRO A 240 6.50 19.91 -28.43
CA PRO A 240 7.34 20.65 -29.38
C PRO A 240 8.85 20.44 -29.15
N ASP A 241 9.26 20.14 -27.91
CA ASP A 241 10.66 19.82 -27.59
C ASP A 241 11.00 18.35 -27.88
N VAL A 242 11.71 18.18 -28.98
CA VAL A 242 12.28 16.91 -29.46
C VAL A 242 13.80 16.97 -29.62
N ALA A 243 14.45 18.05 -29.16
CA ALA A 243 15.87 18.29 -29.36
C ALA A 243 16.70 17.21 -28.63
N ASP A 244 16.36 16.90 -27.38
CA ASP A 244 16.82 15.68 -26.74
C ASP A 244 15.88 14.52 -27.08
N ARG A 245 16.25 13.81 -28.15
CA ARG A 245 15.58 12.61 -28.62
C ARG A 245 15.49 11.49 -27.56
N SER A 246 16.38 11.44 -26.56
CA SER A 246 16.25 10.48 -25.42
C SER A 246 15.13 10.91 -24.48
N ALA A 247 15.12 12.18 -24.10
CA ALA A 247 14.09 12.73 -23.22
C ALA A 247 12.71 12.68 -23.89
N ALA A 248 12.64 13.01 -25.19
CA ALA A 248 11.42 12.90 -25.98
C ALA A 248 10.91 11.46 -26.07
N HIS A 249 11.80 10.49 -26.29
CA HIS A 249 11.45 9.07 -26.24
C HIS A 249 10.94 8.65 -24.86
N HIS A 250 11.67 9.00 -23.80
CA HIS A 250 11.29 8.68 -22.43
C HIS A 250 9.96 9.31 -22.01
N ARG A 251 9.66 10.53 -22.50
CA ARG A 251 8.38 11.21 -22.31
C ARG A 251 7.24 10.45 -22.95
N VAL A 252 7.40 10.02 -24.20
CA VAL A 252 6.37 9.24 -24.91
C VAL A 252 6.16 7.88 -24.22
N VAL A 253 7.24 7.19 -23.83
CA VAL A 253 7.16 5.94 -23.08
C VAL A 253 6.49 6.14 -21.72
N GLY A 254 6.82 7.21 -20.99
CA GLY A 254 6.20 7.57 -19.73
C GLY A 254 4.73 7.92 -19.88
N ALA A 255 4.35 8.64 -20.94
CA ALA A 255 2.95 8.93 -21.24
C ALA A 255 2.17 7.66 -21.60
N CYS A 256 2.78 6.72 -22.32
CA CYS A 256 2.17 5.40 -22.58
C CYS A 256 1.96 4.62 -21.27
N TYR A 257 2.96 4.64 -20.37
CA TYR A 257 2.88 4.01 -19.06
C TYR A 257 1.77 4.63 -18.19
N ASP A 258 1.75 5.95 -18.11
CA ASP A 258 0.77 6.72 -17.31
C ASP A 258 -0.64 6.61 -17.92
N ALA A 259 -0.76 6.46 -19.24
CA ALA A 259 -2.01 6.18 -19.94
C ALA A 259 -2.42 4.69 -19.91
N ARG A 260 -1.71 3.84 -19.16
CA ARG A 260 -1.97 2.40 -19.00
C ARG A 260 -1.91 1.58 -20.29
N LEU A 261 -1.17 2.04 -21.30
CA LEU A 261 -0.86 1.19 -22.46
C LEU A 261 0.04 0.03 -22.04
N THR A 262 0.05 -1.05 -22.82
CA THR A 262 1.03 -2.12 -22.62
C THR A 262 2.40 -1.68 -23.14
N ILE A 263 3.47 -2.37 -22.72
CA ILE A 263 4.81 -2.15 -23.27
C ILE A 263 4.87 -2.44 -24.79
N GLY A 264 4.07 -3.39 -25.28
CA GLY A 264 3.94 -3.69 -26.71
C GLY A 264 3.21 -2.58 -27.48
N GLN A 265 2.19 -1.97 -26.87
CA GLN A 265 1.51 -0.79 -27.43
C GLN A 265 2.41 0.45 -27.39
N ALA A 266 3.18 0.64 -26.32
CA ALA A 266 4.17 1.71 -26.24
C ALA A 266 5.26 1.57 -27.30
N LEU A 267 5.67 0.34 -27.60
CA LEU A 267 6.57 0.05 -28.72
C LEU A 267 5.94 0.41 -30.07
N ALA A 268 4.66 0.09 -30.28
CA ALA A 268 3.94 0.47 -31.49
C ALA A 268 3.79 2.00 -31.63
N VAL A 269 3.47 2.71 -30.54
CA VAL A 269 3.46 4.19 -30.52
C VAL A 269 4.84 4.76 -30.85
N CYS A 270 5.90 4.27 -30.21
CA CYS A 270 7.27 4.76 -30.44
C CYS A 270 7.79 4.42 -31.84
N SER A 271 7.29 3.36 -32.46
CA SER A 271 7.63 2.98 -33.84
C SER A 271 7.00 3.92 -34.87
N GLY A 272 5.90 4.60 -34.52
CA GLY A 272 5.30 5.68 -35.31
C GLY A 272 5.88 7.07 -35.01
N TYR A 273 6.81 7.18 -34.05
CA TYR A 273 7.33 8.46 -33.58
C TYR A 273 8.76 8.72 -34.09
N GLY A 274 8.88 9.65 -35.06
CA GLY A 274 10.12 9.99 -35.78
C GLY A 274 11.37 10.12 -34.88
N PRO A 275 11.35 10.93 -33.81
CA PRO A 275 12.50 11.09 -32.91
C PRO A 275 13.01 9.80 -32.26
N SER A 276 12.11 8.85 -31.99
CA SER A 276 12.47 7.54 -31.42
C SER A 276 13.08 6.62 -32.45
N VAL A 277 12.49 6.57 -33.65
CA VAL A 277 12.97 5.74 -34.76
C VAL A 277 14.35 6.21 -35.23
N GLU A 278 14.51 7.52 -35.44
CA GLU A 278 15.77 8.12 -35.90
C GLU A 278 16.93 7.90 -34.92
N LYS A 279 16.64 7.87 -33.62
CA LYS A 279 17.68 7.70 -32.59
C LYS A 279 18.05 6.25 -32.35
N TYR A 280 17.07 5.36 -32.28
CA TYR A 280 17.30 4.00 -31.79
C TYR A 280 17.27 2.95 -32.89
N GLY A 281 16.62 3.19 -34.03
CA GLY A 281 16.59 2.27 -35.16
C GLY A 281 16.26 0.83 -34.74
N ASN A 282 17.16 -0.11 -35.06
CA ASN A 282 17.03 -1.53 -34.69
C ASN A 282 17.05 -1.81 -33.17
N ARG A 283 17.47 -0.86 -32.34
CA ARG A 283 17.49 -0.97 -30.87
C ARG A 283 16.23 -0.46 -30.20
N LEU A 284 15.25 0.05 -30.97
CA LEU A 284 14.06 0.70 -30.41
C LEU A 284 13.30 -0.16 -29.40
N ALA A 285 13.10 -1.45 -29.68
CA ALA A 285 12.41 -2.35 -28.75
C ALA A 285 13.14 -2.51 -27.41
N ALA A 286 14.47 -2.63 -27.44
CA ALA A 286 15.28 -2.71 -26.24
C ALA A 286 15.31 -1.38 -25.46
N GLU A 287 15.23 -0.25 -26.17
CA GLU A 287 15.17 1.06 -25.54
C GLU A 287 13.81 1.32 -24.89
N VAL A 288 12.71 0.96 -25.55
CA VAL A 288 11.37 1.03 -24.97
C VAL A 288 11.32 0.23 -23.68
N ASP A 289 11.85 -1.00 -23.67
CA ASP A 289 11.90 -1.82 -22.45
C ASP A 289 12.77 -1.21 -21.33
N ARG A 290 13.94 -0.68 -21.66
CA ARG A 290 14.79 0.03 -20.68
C ARG A 290 14.07 1.24 -20.11
N SER A 291 13.52 2.08 -20.99
CA SER A 291 12.79 3.30 -20.67
C SER A 291 11.56 3.00 -19.81
N TRP A 292 10.79 1.96 -20.17
CA TRP A 292 9.63 1.48 -19.43
C TRP A 292 9.98 1.06 -18.01
N ARG A 293 11.05 0.30 -17.82
CA ARG A 293 11.52 -0.11 -16.50
C ARG A 293 12.02 1.06 -15.66
N MET A 294 12.66 2.05 -16.30
CA MET A 294 13.07 3.28 -15.60
C MET A 294 11.84 4.05 -15.12
N VAL A 295 10.81 4.21 -15.97
CA VAL A 295 9.53 4.83 -15.58
C VAL A 295 8.86 4.03 -14.46
N ASP A 296 8.71 2.71 -14.61
CA ASP A 296 8.08 1.85 -13.58
C ASP A 296 8.82 1.94 -12.24
N ASN A 297 10.16 1.83 -12.25
CA ASN A 297 10.97 1.94 -11.03
C ASN A 297 10.86 3.32 -10.38
N ASP A 298 10.90 4.39 -11.18
CA ASP A 298 10.73 5.76 -10.70
C ASP A 298 9.31 5.98 -10.15
N ARG A 299 8.26 5.49 -10.81
CA ARG A 299 6.87 5.57 -10.33
C ARG A 299 6.67 4.76 -9.04
N ARG A 300 7.28 3.58 -8.91
CA ARG A 300 7.30 2.78 -7.68
C ARG A 300 8.07 3.46 -6.55
N ALA A 301 9.22 4.08 -6.85
CA ALA A 301 10.00 4.83 -5.88
C ALA A 301 9.28 6.10 -5.39
N ARG A 302 8.56 6.80 -6.28
CA ARG A 302 7.65 7.91 -5.91
C ARG A 302 6.48 7.43 -5.06
N TYR A 303 5.94 6.23 -5.32
CA TYR A 303 4.85 5.67 -4.51
C TYR A 303 5.27 5.34 -3.07
N GLN A 304 6.56 5.03 -2.86
CA GLN A 304 7.17 4.83 -1.54
C GLN A 304 7.57 6.16 -0.85
N GLY A 305 7.60 7.28 -1.58
CA GLY A 305 8.13 8.57 -1.10
C GLY A 305 7.19 9.77 -1.21
N THR A 306 5.95 9.63 -1.66
CA THR A 306 5.03 10.77 -1.81
C THR A 306 3.61 10.39 -1.47
N ALA A 307 3.03 11.13 -0.52
CA ALA A 307 1.61 11.16 -0.26
C ALA A 307 0.88 12.28 -0.99
N PRO A 308 0.03 11.99 -2.01
CA PRO A 308 -0.94 12.97 -2.49
C PRO A 308 -2.41 12.55 -2.24
N GLU A 309 -3.20 13.50 -1.76
CA GLU A 309 -4.66 13.58 -1.84
C GLU A 309 -5.06 14.10 -3.22
N GLU A 310 -6.11 13.51 -3.81
CA GLU A 310 -6.76 13.94 -5.05
C GLU A 310 -7.91 14.94 -4.76
N SER A 311 -7.97 15.99 -5.58
CA SER A 311 -9.10 16.90 -5.72
C SER A 311 -10.13 16.34 -6.71
N ALA A 312 -11.40 16.34 -6.32
CA ALA A 312 -12.55 15.96 -7.12
C ALA A 312 -13.28 17.19 -7.70
N THR A 313 -13.75 17.08 -8.95
CA THR A 313 -14.95 17.74 -9.51
C THR A 313 -15.42 16.82 -10.67
N GLY A 314 -16.55 16.10 -10.59
CA GLY A 314 -17.95 16.53 -10.80
C GLY A 314 -18.31 16.33 -12.30
N GLU A 315 -19.34 15.64 -12.78
CA GLU A 315 -20.71 15.25 -12.34
C GLU A 315 -21.03 13.86 -13.00
N GLU A 316 -21.93 13.01 -12.51
CA GLU A 316 -23.39 13.15 -12.46
C GLU A 316 -24.01 12.38 -11.28
N ALA A 317 -25.12 12.92 -10.78
CA ALA A 317 -25.90 12.39 -9.68
C ALA A 317 -26.55 11.04 -10.01
N SER A 318 -26.45 10.09 -9.07
CA SER A 318 -27.48 9.07 -8.88
C SER A 318 -27.60 8.74 -7.40
N ALA A 319 -28.81 9.01 -6.89
CA ALA A 319 -29.43 8.69 -5.60
C ALA A 319 -28.52 8.27 -4.43
N GLU A 320 -28.42 9.16 -3.44
CA GLU A 320 -27.93 8.92 -2.09
C GLU A 320 -28.73 7.80 -1.39
N SER A 321 -28.01 6.75 -0.96
CA SER A 321 -28.39 5.93 0.19
C SER A 321 -27.55 6.42 1.38
N THR A 322 -28.03 7.44 2.08
CA THR A 322 -27.40 7.92 3.31
C THR A 322 -27.98 7.15 4.49
N THR A 323 -27.33 6.04 4.85
CA THR A 323 -27.55 5.42 6.16
C THR A 323 -27.22 6.47 7.22
N PRO A 324 -28.11 6.77 8.18
CA PRO A 324 -27.88 7.87 9.12
C PRO A 324 -26.64 7.59 9.98
N LEU A 325 -25.72 8.55 10.05
CA LEU A 325 -24.49 8.52 10.85
C LEU A 325 -24.74 8.45 12.38
N PHE A 326 -26.00 8.52 12.81
CA PHE A 326 -26.43 8.41 14.19
C PHE A 326 -27.75 7.65 14.23
N ILE A 327 -27.78 6.53 14.96
CA ILE A 327 -28.99 5.81 15.33
C ILE A 327 -29.19 5.95 16.84
N ASP A 328 -30.43 5.85 17.31
CA ASP A 328 -30.70 5.86 18.76
C ASP A 328 -30.23 4.54 19.40
N GLY A 329 -30.05 4.56 20.72
CA GLY A 329 -29.51 3.42 21.44
C GLY A 329 -30.35 2.15 21.35
N VAL A 330 -31.68 2.24 21.19
CA VAL A 330 -32.54 1.06 21.04
C VAL A 330 -32.35 0.47 19.64
N THR A 331 -32.39 1.32 18.60
CA THR A 331 -32.08 0.88 17.23
C THR A 331 -30.67 0.27 17.11
N PHE A 332 -29.68 0.76 17.86
CA PHE A 332 -28.34 0.14 17.94
C PHE A 332 -28.36 -1.23 18.62
N LEU A 333 -29.03 -1.36 19.77
CA LEU A 333 -29.15 -2.65 20.46
C LEU A 333 -29.93 -3.68 19.64
N ASP A 334 -30.96 -3.24 18.91
CA ASP A 334 -31.77 -4.07 18.02
C ASP A 334 -31.07 -4.36 16.66
N SER A 335 -29.95 -3.68 16.36
CA SER A 335 -29.18 -3.90 15.11
C SER A 335 -28.35 -5.18 15.13
N VAL A 336 -28.22 -5.81 16.30
CA VAL A 336 -27.58 -7.11 16.50
C VAL A 336 -28.68 -8.12 16.79
N GLY A 337 -28.92 -9.07 15.90
CA GLY A 337 -29.86 -10.15 16.19
C GLY A 337 -29.31 -11.00 17.35
N GLU A 338 -30.15 -11.38 18.32
CA GLU A 338 -29.75 -12.27 19.43
C GLU A 338 -29.19 -13.64 18.93
N GLU A 339 -29.32 -13.96 17.64
CA GLU A 339 -28.95 -15.24 17.00
C GLU A 339 -28.35 -15.09 15.57
N ASP A 340 -27.73 -13.97 15.20
CA ASP A 340 -27.07 -13.91 13.88
C ASP A 340 -25.91 -14.93 13.84
N PRO A 341 -25.93 -15.92 12.93
CA PRO A 341 -24.86 -16.89 12.85
C PRO A 341 -23.56 -16.23 12.37
N PRO A 342 -22.38 -16.73 12.79
CA PRO A 342 -21.11 -16.20 12.30
C PRO A 342 -21.00 -16.42 10.79
N LEU A 343 -20.32 -15.51 10.10
CA LEU A 343 -20.00 -15.65 8.68
C LEU A 343 -19.16 -16.90 8.41
N TRP A 344 -18.35 -17.32 9.38
CA TRP A 344 -17.64 -18.60 9.38
C TRP A 344 -17.50 -19.11 10.81
N GLY A 345 -18.03 -20.29 11.09
CA GLY A 345 -18.05 -20.86 12.44
C GLY A 345 -19.36 -21.52 12.79
N ASP A 346 -19.48 -21.94 14.04
CA ASP A 346 -20.72 -22.42 14.65
C ASP A 346 -20.95 -21.72 16.00
N GLY A 347 -22.00 -22.09 16.73
CA GLY A 347 -22.34 -21.48 18.02
C GLY A 347 -21.30 -21.66 19.13
N ASP A 348 -20.37 -22.61 18.98
CA ASP A 348 -19.31 -22.88 19.97
C ASP A 348 -17.95 -22.26 19.56
N SER A 349 -17.73 -22.05 18.26
CA SER A 349 -16.47 -21.57 17.69
C SER A 349 -16.70 -20.58 16.55
N SER A 350 -16.71 -19.29 16.87
CA SER A 350 -16.80 -18.24 15.86
C SER A 350 -15.42 -17.90 15.27
N LEU A 351 -15.25 -18.20 13.98
CA LEU A 351 -14.01 -17.90 13.25
C LEU A 351 -14.08 -16.54 12.56
N TRP A 352 -15.28 -16.07 12.19
CA TRP A 352 -15.51 -14.75 11.62
C TRP A 352 -16.96 -14.28 11.85
N GLU A 353 -17.14 -13.18 12.57
CA GLU A 353 -18.44 -12.54 12.82
C GLU A 353 -18.82 -11.50 11.76
N ARG A 354 -20.13 -11.29 11.60
CA ARG A 354 -20.70 -10.22 10.77
C ARG A 354 -20.29 -8.84 11.28
N GLY A 355 -19.92 -7.94 10.38
CA GLY A 355 -19.52 -6.58 10.74
C GLY A 355 -18.15 -6.49 11.40
N GLU A 356 -17.45 -7.61 11.56
CA GLU A 356 -16.08 -7.66 12.02
C GLU A 356 -15.13 -8.16 10.91
N SER A 357 -13.84 -7.86 11.02
CA SER A 357 -12.88 -8.36 10.02
C SER A 357 -12.16 -9.63 10.44
N LEU A 358 -11.86 -10.49 9.46
CA LEU A 358 -11.03 -11.67 9.59
C LEU A 358 -9.61 -11.44 9.10
N MET A 359 -8.60 -11.63 9.95
CA MET A 359 -7.19 -11.64 9.56
C MET A 359 -6.62 -13.07 9.58
N LEU A 360 -6.05 -13.51 8.45
CA LEU A 360 -5.27 -14.74 8.34
C LEU A 360 -3.78 -14.41 8.24
N PHE A 361 -2.97 -14.79 9.24
CA PHE A 361 -1.52 -14.56 9.21
C PHE A 361 -0.73 -15.86 9.36
N GLY A 362 0.54 -15.84 8.93
CA GLY A 362 1.35 -17.05 8.83
C GLY A 362 2.63 -16.86 8.02
N PRO A 363 3.63 -17.76 8.14
CA PRO A 363 4.80 -17.77 7.27
C PRO A 363 4.42 -17.94 5.79
N PRO A 364 5.31 -17.61 4.84
CA PRO A 364 5.08 -17.92 3.42
C PRO A 364 4.91 -19.43 3.20
N GLY A 365 3.97 -19.84 2.35
CA GLY A 365 3.83 -21.24 1.91
C GLY A 365 2.97 -22.16 2.79
N VAL A 366 2.44 -21.67 3.92
CA VAL A 366 1.62 -22.46 4.88
C VAL A 366 0.13 -22.58 4.51
N GLY A 367 -0.29 -22.10 3.34
CA GLY A 367 -1.67 -22.27 2.86
C GLY A 367 -2.66 -21.15 3.19
N LYS A 368 -2.24 -19.98 3.70
CA LYS A 368 -3.16 -18.82 3.95
C LYS A 368 -4.11 -18.51 2.78
N SER A 369 -3.58 -18.36 1.57
CA SER A 369 -4.40 -18.09 0.39
C SER A 369 -5.36 -19.24 0.09
N THR A 370 -4.96 -20.50 0.33
CA THR A 370 -5.85 -21.67 0.19
C THR A 370 -7.04 -21.57 1.15
N LEU A 371 -6.78 -21.29 2.44
CA LEU A 371 -7.83 -21.12 3.42
C LEU A 371 -8.75 -19.95 3.07
N ALA A 372 -8.18 -18.82 2.67
CA ALA A 372 -8.94 -17.67 2.20
C ALA A 372 -9.82 -18.01 0.98
N HIS A 373 -9.33 -18.85 0.05
CA HIS A 373 -10.12 -19.27 -1.12
C HIS A 373 -11.30 -20.16 -0.71
N LEU A 374 -11.14 -21.05 0.27
CA LEU A 374 -12.25 -21.84 0.81
C LEU A 374 -13.33 -20.93 1.43
N VAL A 375 -12.92 -19.95 2.22
CA VAL A 375 -13.84 -18.96 2.82
C VAL A 375 -14.54 -18.12 1.73
N VAL A 376 -13.81 -17.64 0.73
CA VAL A 376 -14.38 -16.89 -0.41
C VAL A 376 -15.39 -17.74 -1.19
N PHE A 377 -15.09 -19.00 -1.44
CA PHE A 377 -16.00 -19.91 -2.14
C PHE A 377 -17.26 -20.18 -1.30
N GLY A 378 -17.13 -20.21 0.03
CA GLY A 378 -18.26 -20.28 0.94
C GLY A 378 -19.16 -19.05 0.87
N ARG A 379 -18.57 -17.86 0.95
CA ARG A 379 -19.30 -16.58 0.77
C ARG A 379 -19.99 -16.46 -0.59
N LEU A 380 -19.45 -17.10 -1.62
CA LEU A 380 -20.07 -17.17 -2.96
C LEU A 380 -21.16 -18.26 -3.07
N GLY A 381 -21.37 -19.08 -2.04
CA GLY A 381 -22.32 -20.19 -2.05
C GLY A 381 -21.86 -21.40 -2.89
N ILE A 382 -20.57 -21.50 -3.22
CA ILE A 382 -20.00 -22.62 -3.98
C ILE A 382 -19.72 -23.82 -3.06
N THR A 383 -19.34 -23.55 -1.81
CA THR A 383 -19.27 -24.53 -0.71
C THR A 383 -20.11 -24.00 0.44
N SER A 384 -20.52 -24.86 1.37
CA SER A 384 -21.26 -24.47 2.58
C SER A 384 -20.38 -24.44 3.83
N GLU A 385 -19.14 -24.93 3.75
CA GLU A 385 -18.23 -25.05 4.89
C GLU A 385 -16.76 -24.96 4.48
N ALA A 386 -15.90 -24.65 5.46
CA ALA A 386 -14.46 -24.81 5.38
C ALA A 386 -13.92 -25.33 6.72
N LEU A 387 -13.04 -26.35 6.66
CA LEU A 387 -12.52 -27.04 7.84
C LEU A 387 -13.62 -27.62 8.75
N GLY A 388 -14.75 -28.04 8.19
CA GLY A 388 -15.90 -28.56 8.95
C GLY A 388 -16.70 -27.49 9.70
N TYR A 389 -16.37 -26.21 9.54
CA TYR A 389 -17.16 -25.10 10.06
C TYR A 389 -18.04 -24.51 8.96
N PRO A 390 -19.34 -24.29 9.22
CA PRO A 390 -20.26 -23.63 8.30
C PRO A 390 -19.75 -22.24 7.86
N ILE A 391 -19.99 -21.89 6.60
CA ILE A 391 -19.79 -20.54 6.07
C ILE A 391 -21.13 -20.03 5.58
N GLU A 392 -21.54 -18.85 6.07
CA GLU A 392 -22.73 -18.20 5.56
C GLU A 392 -22.46 -17.70 4.12
N GLY A 393 -23.40 -17.87 3.20
CA GLY A 393 -23.34 -17.29 1.87
C GLY A 393 -23.71 -15.80 1.87
N ASP A 394 -23.24 -15.04 0.88
CA ASP A 394 -23.85 -13.77 0.48
C ASP A 394 -24.55 -13.99 -0.86
N GLU A 395 -25.44 -13.10 -1.28
CA GLU A 395 -25.89 -13.01 -2.68
C GLU A 395 -25.11 -11.94 -3.45
N ARG A 396 -24.49 -10.99 -2.74
CA ARG A 396 -23.66 -9.92 -3.30
C ARG A 396 -22.32 -10.44 -3.81
N LYS A 397 -21.55 -9.58 -4.48
CA LYS A 397 -20.25 -9.97 -5.05
C LYS A 397 -19.16 -10.08 -3.97
N VAL A 398 -18.09 -10.82 -4.27
CA VAL A 398 -16.84 -10.76 -3.53
C VAL A 398 -15.82 -9.98 -4.36
N LEU A 399 -15.26 -8.92 -3.78
CA LEU A 399 -14.13 -8.17 -4.36
C LEU A 399 -12.81 -8.73 -3.82
N TYR A 400 -12.08 -9.47 -4.64
CA TYR A 400 -10.79 -10.07 -4.28
C TYR A 400 -9.63 -9.23 -4.82
N LEU A 401 -8.78 -8.69 -3.93
CA LEU A 401 -7.59 -7.91 -4.28
C LEU A 401 -6.38 -8.84 -4.40
N ALA A 402 -6.09 -9.32 -5.62
CA ALA A 402 -4.97 -10.20 -5.93
C ALA A 402 -3.73 -9.39 -6.30
N MET A 403 -3.00 -8.88 -5.29
CA MET A 403 -1.91 -7.93 -5.51
C MET A 403 -0.52 -8.57 -5.57
N ASP A 404 -0.28 -9.66 -4.82
CA ASP A 404 0.98 -10.40 -4.85
C ASP A 404 0.87 -11.71 -5.64
N ARG A 405 1.60 -11.80 -6.76
CA ARG A 405 1.65 -12.97 -7.66
C ARG A 405 0.26 -13.48 -8.06
N PRO A 406 -0.56 -12.65 -8.73
CA PRO A 406 -1.93 -13.04 -9.09
C PRO A 406 -2.05 -14.27 -10.01
N LYS A 407 -1.05 -14.58 -10.85
CA LYS A 407 -1.01 -15.86 -11.59
C LYS A 407 -0.87 -17.08 -10.67
N GLN A 408 -0.22 -16.94 -9.52
CA GLN A 408 -0.14 -17.99 -8.51
C GLN A 408 -1.48 -18.14 -7.79
N ILE A 409 -2.12 -17.03 -7.42
CA ILE A 409 -3.47 -17.00 -6.82
C ILE A 409 -4.48 -17.67 -7.76
N ALA A 410 -4.52 -17.26 -9.04
CA ALA A 410 -5.42 -17.85 -10.04
C ALA A 410 -5.20 -19.36 -10.21
N ARG A 411 -3.95 -19.84 -10.19
CA ARG A 411 -3.64 -21.28 -10.24
C ARG A 411 -4.09 -22.02 -8.98
N ALA A 412 -4.05 -21.37 -7.82
CA ALA A 412 -4.52 -21.95 -6.57
C ALA A 412 -6.06 -22.04 -6.57
N MET A 413 -6.76 -20.92 -6.84
CA MET A 413 -8.22 -20.89 -6.95
C MET A 413 -8.74 -21.90 -7.96
N ARG A 414 -8.09 -22.05 -9.13
CA ARG A 414 -8.50 -22.99 -10.18
C ARG A 414 -8.59 -24.44 -9.70
N ARG A 415 -7.87 -24.83 -8.64
CA ARG A 415 -7.93 -26.19 -8.08
C ARG A 415 -9.27 -26.49 -7.42
N LEU A 416 -9.93 -25.45 -6.91
CA LEU A 416 -11.24 -25.52 -6.25
C LEU A 416 -12.42 -25.36 -7.22
N VAL A 417 -12.17 -24.97 -8.48
CA VAL A 417 -13.23 -24.68 -9.45
C VAL A 417 -13.78 -25.96 -10.06
N ILE A 418 -14.97 -26.36 -9.61
CA ILE A 418 -15.81 -27.34 -10.29
C ILE A 418 -16.56 -26.69 -11.49
N PRO A 419 -17.00 -27.45 -12.50
CA PRO A 419 -17.71 -26.89 -13.66
C PRO A 419 -18.90 -25.98 -13.30
N GLU A 420 -19.67 -26.36 -12.29
CA GLU A 420 -20.89 -25.69 -11.83
C GLU A 420 -20.58 -24.32 -11.20
N ALA A 421 -19.40 -24.16 -10.60
CA ALA A 421 -18.97 -22.91 -9.97
C ALA A 421 -18.66 -21.79 -10.99
N ARG A 422 -18.47 -22.11 -12.28
CA ARG A 422 -17.99 -21.14 -13.27
C ARG A 422 -18.93 -19.97 -13.50
N GLU A 423 -20.24 -20.20 -13.46
CA GLU A 423 -21.21 -19.12 -13.64
C GLU A 423 -21.20 -18.18 -12.45
N VAL A 424 -21.27 -18.74 -11.23
CA VAL A 424 -21.17 -17.98 -9.98
C VAL A 424 -19.88 -17.14 -9.95
N LEU A 425 -18.74 -17.73 -10.32
CA LEU A 425 -17.46 -17.02 -10.36
C LEU A 425 -17.46 -15.88 -11.40
N ARG A 426 -18.08 -16.09 -12.57
CA ARG A 426 -18.18 -15.05 -13.60
C ARG A 426 -19.01 -13.87 -13.13
N GLU A 427 -20.13 -14.15 -12.47
CA GLU A 427 -21.10 -13.11 -12.07
C GLU A 427 -20.70 -12.41 -10.77
N ARG A 428 -20.10 -13.14 -9.82
CA ARG A 428 -19.98 -12.71 -8.43
C ARG A 428 -18.57 -12.63 -7.87
N LEU A 429 -17.54 -13.18 -8.51
CA LEU A 429 -16.15 -12.98 -8.08
C LEU A 429 -15.47 -11.88 -8.90
N MET A 430 -15.38 -10.68 -8.32
CA MET A 430 -14.71 -9.53 -8.92
C MET A 430 -13.25 -9.49 -8.46
N VAL A 431 -12.31 -9.72 -9.37
CA VAL A 431 -10.88 -9.75 -9.03
C VAL A 431 -10.20 -8.46 -9.47
N HIS A 432 -9.67 -7.71 -8.51
CA HIS A 432 -8.69 -6.66 -8.80
C HIS A 432 -7.30 -7.32 -8.94
N TYR A 433 -6.79 -7.38 -10.17
CA TYR A 433 -5.51 -7.99 -10.48
C TYR A 433 -4.38 -6.96 -10.42
N GLY A 434 -3.33 -7.26 -9.65
CA GLY A 434 -2.14 -6.40 -9.55
C GLY A 434 -2.32 -5.27 -8.53
N PRO A 435 -1.37 -4.32 -8.47
CA PRO A 435 -1.37 -3.26 -7.46
C PRO A 435 -2.61 -2.37 -7.56
N LEU A 436 -3.03 -1.79 -6.43
CA LEU A 436 -4.12 -0.81 -6.41
C LEU A 436 -3.75 0.43 -7.22
N PRO A 437 -4.71 1.03 -7.94
CA PRO A 437 -4.47 2.21 -8.76
C PRO A 437 -4.28 3.47 -7.90
N VAL A 438 -4.68 3.42 -6.63
CA VAL A 438 -4.56 4.49 -5.63
C VAL A 438 -3.83 4.00 -4.39
N ASN A 439 -3.32 4.94 -3.60
CA ASN A 439 -2.81 4.63 -2.27
C ASN A 439 -3.97 4.82 -1.30
N ILE A 440 -4.57 3.73 -0.85
CA ILE A 440 -5.76 3.79 0.00
C ILE A 440 -5.52 4.49 1.34
N LEU A 441 -4.26 4.67 1.76
CA LEU A 441 -3.95 5.43 2.98
C LEU A 441 -4.22 6.92 2.82
N LYS A 442 -4.39 7.41 1.58
CA LYS A 442 -4.74 8.81 1.24
C LYS A 442 -6.13 8.95 0.64
N ALA A 443 -6.78 7.82 0.39
CA ALA A 443 -8.11 7.71 -0.17
C ALA A 443 -8.77 6.53 0.56
N THR A 444 -8.98 6.68 1.87
CA THR A 444 -9.43 5.59 2.75
C THR A 444 -10.82 5.06 2.37
N GLU A 445 -11.63 5.91 1.76
CA GLU A 445 -12.94 5.61 1.22
C GLU A 445 -12.90 4.91 -0.15
N TRP A 446 -11.73 4.83 -0.82
CA TRP A 446 -11.67 4.30 -2.17
C TRP A 446 -12.09 2.83 -2.25
N LEU A 447 -11.69 2.01 -1.28
CA LEU A 447 -12.10 0.60 -1.25
C LEU A 447 -13.59 0.46 -0.99
N LEU A 448 -14.17 1.30 -0.12
CA LEU A 448 -15.61 1.36 0.08
C LEU A 448 -16.32 1.72 -1.23
N ARG A 449 -15.93 2.81 -1.89
CA ARG A 449 -16.52 3.23 -3.18
C ARG A 449 -16.41 2.14 -4.24
N ARG A 450 -15.24 1.50 -4.35
CA ARG A 450 -15.03 0.43 -5.32
C ARG A 450 -15.89 -0.80 -5.01
N ALA A 451 -16.04 -1.15 -3.74
CA ALA A 451 -16.91 -2.24 -3.31
C ALA A 451 -18.38 -1.92 -3.61
N GLN A 452 -18.83 -0.69 -3.35
CA GLN A 452 -20.17 -0.23 -3.71
C GLN A 452 -20.40 -0.25 -5.24
N GLU A 453 -19.44 0.27 -6.02
CA GLU A 453 -19.50 0.27 -7.49
C GLU A 453 -19.71 -1.14 -8.08
N VAL A 454 -19.04 -2.15 -7.52
CA VAL A 454 -19.20 -3.54 -7.98
C VAL A 454 -20.35 -4.28 -7.29
N GLY A 455 -20.97 -3.69 -6.27
CA GLY A 455 -21.98 -4.35 -5.43
C GLY A 455 -21.40 -5.51 -4.63
N ALA A 456 -20.23 -5.32 -4.03
CA ALA A 456 -19.59 -6.34 -3.19
C ALA A 456 -20.14 -6.32 -1.77
N GLY A 457 -20.45 -7.50 -1.24
CA GLY A 457 -20.75 -7.72 0.18
C GLY A 457 -19.52 -8.16 0.98
N THR A 458 -18.40 -8.46 0.31
CA THR A 458 -17.16 -8.87 0.97
C THR A 458 -15.94 -8.39 0.18
N ILE A 459 -14.94 -7.85 0.87
CA ILE A 459 -13.62 -7.51 0.33
C ILE A 459 -12.57 -8.48 0.90
N VAL A 460 -11.68 -8.97 0.03
CA VAL A 460 -10.53 -9.80 0.43
C VAL A 460 -9.22 -9.15 0.03
N VAL A 461 -8.34 -8.92 0.99
CA VAL A 461 -7.03 -8.28 0.81
C VAL A 461 -5.91 -9.33 0.83
N ASP A 462 -5.38 -9.70 -0.35
CA ASP A 462 -4.26 -10.66 -0.50
C ASP A 462 -3.02 -9.96 -1.14
N SER A 463 -2.15 -9.33 -0.36
CA SER A 463 -2.06 -9.33 1.12
C SER A 463 -1.91 -7.91 1.70
N VAL A 464 -2.06 -7.76 3.03
CA VAL A 464 -1.94 -6.47 3.75
C VAL A 464 -0.65 -5.75 3.39
N LYS A 465 0.49 -6.46 3.30
CA LYS A 465 1.79 -5.85 2.96
C LYS A 465 1.83 -5.18 1.57
N ASP A 466 0.94 -5.57 0.66
CA ASP A 466 0.90 -5.02 -0.71
C ASP A 466 0.03 -3.76 -0.78
N VAL A 467 -0.84 -3.57 0.21
CA VAL A 467 -1.64 -2.36 0.41
C VAL A 467 -0.93 -1.37 1.35
N LEU A 468 -0.26 -1.91 2.36
CA LEU A 468 0.34 -1.18 3.47
C LEU A 468 1.88 -1.31 3.43
N PRO A 469 2.60 -0.36 2.82
CA PRO A 469 4.04 -0.46 2.60
C PRO A 469 4.89 -0.37 3.88
N LYS A 470 4.36 0.19 4.97
CA LYS A 470 5.02 0.26 6.29
C LYS A 470 4.11 -0.28 7.40
N PRO A 471 3.86 -1.59 7.49
CA PRO A 471 2.89 -2.15 8.44
C PRO A 471 3.17 -1.82 9.91
N SER A 472 4.42 -1.51 10.26
CA SER A 472 4.85 -1.14 11.61
C SER A 472 4.61 0.32 11.98
N ASP A 473 4.36 1.18 10.99
CA ASP A 473 4.10 2.60 11.20
C ASP A 473 2.67 2.83 11.69
N GLU A 474 2.53 3.57 12.80
CA GLU A 474 1.28 3.76 13.51
C GLU A 474 0.23 4.52 12.68
N GLU A 475 0.65 5.58 11.98
CA GLU A 475 -0.23 6.40 11.17
C GLU A 475 -0.81 5.59 10.02
N THR A 476 0.06 4.85 9.31
CA THR A 476 -0.39 4.03 8.18
C THR A 476 -1.28 2.85 8.61
N ALA A 477 -1.03 2.25 9.77
CA ALA A 477 -1.88 1.21 10.34
C ALA A 477 -3.26 1.76 10.75
N ASN A 478 -3.31 2.98 11.30
CA ASN A 478 -4.58 3.65 11.63
C ASN A 478 -5.39 4.00 10.38
N LEU A 479 -4.74 4.46 9.31
CA LEU A 479 -5.42 4.76 8.04
C LEU A 479 -5.95 3.50 7.36
N TYR A 480 -5.20 2.40 7.42
CA TYR A 480 -5.68 1.09 6.96
C TYR A 480 -6.89 0.61 7.78
N HIS A 481 -6.81 0.73 9.12
CA HIS A 481 -7.92 0.43 10.01
C HIS A 481 -9.15 1.29 9.69
N ARG A 482 -8.97 2.58 9.37
CA ARG A 482 -10.06 3.45 8.93
C ARG A 482 -10.70 2.97 7.63
N ALA A 483 -9.91 2.60 6.62
CA ALA A 483 -10.43 2.08 5.35
C ALA A 483 -11.27 0.80 5.55
N ARG A 484 -10.80 -0.10 6.42
CA ARG A 484 -11.54 -1.29 6.85
C ARG A 484 -12.84 -0.93 7.57
N GLY A 485 -12.78 -0.04 8.56
CA GLY A 485 -13.95 0.40 9.33
C GLY A 485 -15.03 1.06 8.48
N LEU A 486 -14.65 1.85 7.46
CA LEU A 486 -15.60 2.44 6.51
C LEU A 486 -16.37 1.39 5.72
N CYS A 487 -15.74 0.26 5.36
CA CYS A 487 -16.41 -0.84 4.67
C CYS A 487 -17.36 -1.59 5.61
N LEU A 488 -16.90 -1.91 6.82
CA LEU A 488 -17.69 -2.63 7.82
C LEU A 488 -18.93 -1.82 8.23
N ALA A 489 -18.81 -0.50 8.39
CA ALA A 489 -19.94 0.38 8.71
C ALA A 489 -21.05 0.38 7.65
N GLU A 490 -20.73 0.02 6.41
CA GLU A 490 -21.67 -0.10 5.28
C GLU A 490 -22.09 -1.56 5.02
N GLY A 491 -21.83 -2.47 5.97
CA GLY A 491 -22.19 -3.88 5.85
C GLY A 491 -21.42 -4.64 4.76
N ILE A 492 -20.20 -4.18 4.45
CA ILE A 492 -19.27 -4.84 3.54
C ILE A 492 -18.20 -5.55 4.37
N GLU A 493 -18.28 -6.87 4.39
CA GLU A 493 -17.42 -7.73 5.20
C GLU A 493 -15.97 -7.68 4.73
N TRP A 494 -15.02 -7.90 5.64
CA TRP A 494 -13.60 -7.74 5.35
C TRP A 494 -12.74 -8.94 5.77
N ALA A 495 -12.00 -9.53 4.83
CA ALA A 495 -10.98 -10.54 5.12
C ALA A 495 -9.60 -10.11 4.59
N GLU A 496 -8.54 -10.41 5.33
CA GLU A 496 -7.19 -9.94 4.99
C GLU A 496 -6.11 -10.98 5.30
N LEU A 497 -5.09 -11.05 4.45
CA LEU A 497 -3.97 -11.97 4.61
C LEU A 497 -2.71 -11.21 5.02
N HIS A 498 -1.95 -11.76 5.95
CA HIS A 498 -0.76 -11.09 6.47
C HIS A 498 0.39 -12.04 6.85
N HIS A 499 1.50 -11.47 7.28
CA HIS A 499 2.71 -12.19 7.65
C HIS A 499 3.01 -12.11 9.14
N ASN A 500 3.76 -13.09 9.62
CA ASN A 500 4.32 -13.09 10.97
C ASN A 500 5.45 -12.08 11.07
N ARG A 501 5.65 -11.52 12.26
CA ARG A 501 6.88 -10.83 12.61
C ARG A 501 8.05 -11.81 12.49
N LYS A 502 9.20 -11.35 12.00
CA LYS A 502 10.43 -12.15 12.02
C LYS A 502 10.87 -12.32 13.48
N THR A 503 10.86 -13.55 13.98
CA THR A 503 11.36 -13.86 15.33
C THR A 503 12.88 -13.97 15.34
N SER A 504 13.52 -13.41 16.36
CA SER A 504 14.98 -13.46 16.59
C SER A 504 15.42 -14.71 17.38
N GLY A 505 14.47 -15.48 17.93
CA GLY A 505 14.72 -16.71 18.67
C GLY A 505 13.70 -17.78 18.30
N GLY A 506 14.19 -18.92 17.81
CA GLY A 506 13.39 -20.14 17.54
C GLY A 506 12.29 -20.02 16.47
N TYR A 507 12.02 -21.12 15.80
CA TYR A 507 10.85 -21.25 14.92
C TYR A 507 9.67 -21.79 15.73
N THR A 508 9.02 -20.93 16.51
CA THR A 508 7.90 -21.29 17.38
C THR A 508 6.57 -20.74 16.88
N ALA A 509 5.48 -21.48 17.11
CA ALA A 509 4.14 -21.05 16.74
C ALA A 509 3.76 -19.72 17.43
N PRO A 510 3.08 -18.79 16.72
CA PRO A 510 2.53 -17.57 17.28
C PRO A 510 1.56 -17.85 18.44
N LYS A 511 1.66 -17.06 19.51
CA LYS A 511 0.82 -17.18 20.71
C LYS A 511 0.08 -15.89 21.07
N SER A 512 0.41 -14.79 20.42
CA SER A 512 -0.11 -13.47 20.75
C SER A 512 -0.24 -12.58 19.51
N LEU A 513 -0.97 -11.47 19.65
CA LEU A 513 -1.09 -10.48 18.59
C LEU A 513 0.24 -9.79 18.25
N ASP A 514 1.23 -9.81 19.15
CA ASP A 514 2.57 -9.25 18.92
C ASP A 514 3.37 -10.05 17.89
N ASP A 515 2.97 -11.29 17.62
CA ASP A 515 3.57 -12.17 16.63
C ASP A 515 3.14 -11.82 15.19
N VAL A 516 2.13 -10.96 15.03
CA VAL A 516 1.73 -10.41 13.73
C VAL A 516 2.73 -9.33 13.31
N TYR A 517 3.14 -9.33 12.05
CA TYR A 517 4.06 -8.31 11.55
C TYR A 517 3.35 -6.94 11.47
N GLY A 518 3.93 -5.91 12.08
CA GLY A 518 3.41 -4.56 11.98
C GLY A 518 3.00 -3.97 13.32
N ASN A 519 2.19 -2.93 13.24
CA ASN A 519 1.69 -2.15 14.37
C ASN A 519 0.44 -2.84 14.96
N ARG A 520 0.27 -2.72 16.28
CA ARG A 520 -0.87 -3.26 17.01
C ARG A 520 -2.22 -2.82 16.47
N PHE A 521 -2.33 -1.66 15.81
CA PHE A 521 -3.61 -1.19 15.27
C PHE A 521 -4.17 -2.04 14.13
N LEU A 522 -3.32 -2.82 13.44
CA LEU A 522 -3.79 -3.77 12.44
C LEU A 522 -4.66 -4.87 13.07
N THR A 523 -4.19 -5.44 14.20
CA THR A 523 -4.87 -6.50 14.94
C THR A 523 -5.91 -5.97 15.92
N ALA A 524 -5.75 -4.75 16.45
CA ALA A 524 -6.70 -4.16 17.40
C ALA A 524 -8.10 -4.00 16.78
N GLY A 525 -8.18 -3.52 15.55
CA GLY A 525 -9.46 -3.37 14.84
C GLY A 525 -9.92 -4.61 14.06
N ALA A 526 -9.25 -5.76 14.21
CA ALA A 526 -9.71 -7.01 13.62
C ALA A 526 -10.56 -7.78 14.64
N GLY A 527 -11.70 -8.34 14.24
CA GLY A 527 -12.53 -9.15 15.13
C GLY A 527 -11.90 -10.50 15.42
N SER A 528 -11.46 -11.17 14.35
CA SER A 528 -10.80 -12.46 14.39
C SER A 528 -9.40 -12.39 13.82
N VAL A 529 -8.42 -13.02 14.50
CA VAL A 529 -7.04 -13.14 14.02
C VAL A 529 -6.61 -14.60 14.12
N ILE A 530 -6.44 -15.25 12.98
CA ILE A 530 -6.11 -16.68 12.86
C ILE A 530 -4.70 -16.84 12.31
N SER A 531 -3.90 -17.66 12.99
CA SER A 531 -2.58 -18.08 12.57
C SER A 531 -2.63 -19.41 11.83
N LEU A 532 -1.88 -19.50 10.73
CA LEU A 532 -1.42 -20.77 10.16
C LEU A 532 0.10 -20.85 10.31
N PHE A 533 0.59 -21.85 11.02
CA PHE A 533 2.00 -22.00 11.34
C PHE A 533 2.56 -23.37 10.96
N GLY A 534 3.70 -23.36 10.28
CA GLY A 534 4.40 -24.54 9.77
C GLY A 534 5.49 -24.11 8.80
N GLU A 535 6.34 -25.02 8.37
CA GLU A 535 7.42 -24.72 7.45
C GLU A 535 6.92 -24.62 6.01
N SER A 536 7.65 -23.85 5.19
CA SER A 536 7.32 -23.70 3.77
C SER A 536 7.51 -25.02 3.05
N GLY A 537 6.41 -25.71 2.75
CA GLY A 537 6.47 -27.03 2.12
C GLY A 537 5.68 -28.08 2.87
N ASP A 538 5.30 -27.80 4.12
CA ASP A 538 4.56 -28.73 4.96
C ASP A 538 3.16 -29.00 4.40
N THR A 539 2.73 -30.25 4.54
CA THR A 539 1.37 -30.71 4.22
C THR A 539 0.49 -30.76 5.46
N VAL A 540 1.04 -30.55 6.64
CA VAL A 540 0.32 -30.42 7.91
C VAL A 540 0.84 -29.16 8.60
N VAL A 541 -0.06 -28.26 8.98
CA VAL A 541 0.26 -26.99 9.65
C VAL A 541 -0.62 -26.84 10.88
N GLU A 542 -0.17 -26.09 11.88
CA GLU A 542 -1.00 -25.72 13.01
C GLU A 542 -1.88 -24.51 12.66
N MET A 543 -3.17 -24.59 12.98
CA MET A 543 -4.10 -23.48 12.96
C MET A 543 -4.45 -23.09 14.40
N SER A 544 -4.35 -21.80 14.73
CA SER A 544 -4.74 -21.25 16.04
C SER A 544 -5.43 -19.91 15.86
N GLN A 545 -6.33 -19.54 16.77
CA GLN A 545 -6.99 -18.23 16.78
C GLN A 545 -6.41 -17.43 17.94
N VAL A 546 -5.67 -16.36 17.63
CA VAL A 546 -4.98 -15.52 18.64
C VAL A 546 -5.83 -14.35 19.12
N LYS A 547 -6.92 -14.03 18.41
CA LYS A 547 -8.01 -13.17 18.84
C LYS A 547 -9.32 -13.76 18.35
N THR A 548 -10.24 -13.99 19.28
CA THR A 548 -11.53 -14.63 19.03
C THR A 548 -12.66 -13.62 19.23
N PRO A 549 -13.61 -13.50 18.28
CA PRO A 549 -14.81 -12.67 18.45
C PRO A 549 -15.70 -13.15 19.58
N SER A 550 -16.02 -14.45 19.56
CA SER A 550 -16.91 -15.15 20.49
C SER A 550 -16.58 -16.66 20.48
N GLY A 551 -16.91 -17.38 21.55
CA GLY A 551 -16.62 -18.81 21.69
C GLY A 551 -15.13 -19.11 21.92
N GLU A 552 -14.75 -20.38 21.77
CA GLU A 552 -13.37 -20.84 21.97
C GLU A 552 -12.89 -21.70 20.79
N PHE A 553 -11.78 -21.29 20.16
CA PHE A 553 -11.09 -22.11 19.17
C PHE A 553 -9.73 -22.57 19.68
N TYR A 554 -9.61 -23.87 19.93
CA TYR A 554 -8.36 -24.49 20.34
C TYR A 554 -7.43 -24.75 19.14
N PRO A 555 -6.10 -24.60 19.30
CA PRO A 555 -5.17 -24.93 18.23
C PRO A 555 -5.36 -26.37 17.72
N LYS A 556 -5.46 -26.51 16.39
CA LYS A 556 -5.67 -27.79 15.70
C LYS A 556 -4.66 -27.95 14.57
N GLN A 557 -4.22 -29.17 14.34
CA GLN A 557 -3.44 -29.50 13.15
C GLN A 557 -4.37 -29.52 11.92
N VAL A 558 -3.91 -28.99 10.79
CA VAL A 558 -4.63 -28.88 9.53
C VAL A 558 -3.81 -29.54 8.44
N GLU A 559 -4.38 -30.54 7.79
CA GLU A 559 -3.81 -31.15 6.59
C GLU A 559 -4.18 -30.33 5.34
N ILE A 560 -3.21 -30.14 4.45
CA ILE A 560 -3.33 -29.36 3.21
C ILE A 560 -3.10 -30.29 2.02
N ASP A 561 -4.15 -30.58 1.25
CA ASP A 561 -3.99 -31.18 -0.07
C ASP A 561 -3.60 -30.10 -1.07
N LYS A 562 -2.30 -30.00 -1.36
CA LYS A 562 -1.76 -29.01 -2.29
C LYS A 562 -2.20 -29.22 -3.74
N LYS A 563 -2.62 -30.43 -4.11
CA LYS A 563 -3.08 -30.75 -5.47
C LYS A 563 -4.55 -30.34 -5.63
N ALA A 564 -5.39 -30.75 -4.70
CA ALA A 564 -6.82 -30.41 -4.70
C ALA A 564 -7.09 -28.96 -4.26
N GLY A 565 -6.17 -28.35 -3.50
CA GLY A 565 -6.37 -27.03 -2.90
C GLY A 565 -7.32 -27.06 -1.71
N THR A 566 -7.57 -28.23 -1.11
CA THR A 566 -8.46 -28.40 0.04
C THR A 566 -7.68 -28.45 1.35
N MET A 567 -8.38 -28.23 2.46
CA MET A 567 -7.85 -28.33 3.82
C MET A 567 -8.86 -29.06 4.71
N ALA A 568 -8.35 -29.87 5.64
CA ALA A 568 -9.15 -30.55 6.65
C ALA A 568 -8.40 -30.52 7.98
N PHE A 569 -9.11 -30.55 9.11
CA PHE A 569 -8.42 -30.80 10.37
C PHE A 569 -7.78 -32.18 10.32
N PHE A 570 -6.51 -32.24 10.70
CA PHE A 570 -5.82 -33.48 10.92
C PHE A 570 -6.46 -34.14 12.12
N GLU A 571 -7.31 -35.13 11.87
CA GLU A 571 -7.80 -36.00 12.93
C GLU A 571 -6.59 -36.74 13.50
N GLU A 572 -6.11 -36.31 14.68
CA GLU A 572 -5.20 -37.15 15.44
C GLU A 572 -5.87 -38.50 15.61
N VAL A 573 -5.18 -39.55 15.15
CA VAL A 573 -5.61 -40.92 15.40
C VAL A 573 -5.53 -41.15 16.90
N THR A 574 -6.62 -40.87 17.60
CA THR A 574 -6.76 -41.08 19.04
C THR A 574 -6.84 -42.57 19.34
N ILE A 575 -6.48 -42.96 20.56
CA ILE A 575 -6.54 -44.37 20.92
C ILE A 575 -8.00 -44.85 20.99
N GLU A 576 -8.90 -43.95 21.37
CA GLU A 576 -10.35 -44.08 21.30
C GLU A 576 -10.81 -44.29 19.86
N GLY A 577 -10.39 -43.44 18.92
CA GLY A 577 -10.73 -43.57 17.49
C GLY A 577 -10.23 -44.90 16.89
N VAL A 578 -9.02 -45.33 17.25
CA VAL A 578 -8.48 -46.64 16.86
C VAL A 578 -9.35 -47.79 17.38
N LEU A 579 -9.78 -47.71 18.65
CA LEU A 579 -10.62 -48.73 19.29
C LEU A 579 -12.03 -48.74 18.67
N THR A 580 -12.63 -47.58 18.43
CA THR A 580 -13.93 -47.43 17.77
C THR A 580 -13.90 -48.03 16.36
N ALA A 581 -12.87 -47.71 15.57
CA ALA A 581 -12.70 -48.27 14.22
C ALA A 581 -12.42 -49.78 14.21
N ALA A 582 -11.81 -50.32 15.26
CA ALA A 582 -11.60 -51.76 15.41
C ALA A 582 -12.88 -52.53 15.80
N GLY A 583 -13.88 -51.85 16.36
CA GLY A 583 -15.16 -52.44 16.76
C GLY A 583 -15.00 -53.64 17.70
N LEU A 584 -15.88 -54.63 17.57
CA LEU A 584 -15.90 -55.83 18.43
C LEU A 584 -14.69 -56.76 18.24
N ALA A 585 -13.94 -56.62 17.14
CA ALA A 585 -12.73 -57.40 16.90
C ALA A 585 -11.58 -56.99 17.83
N GLY A 586 -11.61 -55.74 18.32
CA GLY A 586 -10.53 -55.17 19.13
C GLY A 586 -9.23 -55.01 18.35
N VAL A 587 -8.20 -54.51 19.02
CA VAL A 587 -6.90 -54.20 18.39
C VAL A 587 -5.75 -54.64 19.28
N LEU A 588 -4.64 -55.10 18.69
CA LEU A 588 -3.41 -55.35 19.43
C LEU A 588 -2.68 -54.03 19.74
N ALA A 589 -1.94 -53.97 20.85
CA ALA A 589 -1.19 -52.76 21.21
C ALA A 589 -0.21 -52.31 20.10
N ARG A 590 0.38 -53.26 19.36
CA ARG A 590 1.26 -52.96 18.22
C ARG A 590 0.52 -52.37 17.02
N GLU A 591 -0.70 -52.82 16.75
CA GLU A 591 -1.53 -52.34 15.64
C GLU A 591 -2.09 -50.97 15.97
N ALA A 592 -2.49 -50.77 17.23
CA ALA A 592 -2.88 -49.47 17.73
C ALA A 592 -1.71 -48.48 17.68
N ALA A 593 -0.50 -48.89 18.06
CA ALA A 593 0.69 -48.05 17.96
C ALA A 593 1.04 -47.71 16.51
N ALA A 594 0.90 -48.67 15.58
CA ALA A 594 1.14 -48.43 14.16
C ALA A 594 0.20 -47.34 13.60
N ARG A 595 -1.08 -47.37 13.99
CA ARG A 595 -2.09 -46.38 13.60
C ARG A 595 -1.88 -45.03 14.30
N LEU A 596 -1.70 -45.04 15.62
CA LEU A 596 -1.56 -43.84 16.47
C LEU A 596 -0.28 -43.04 16.20
N TYR A 597 0.80 -43.72 15.79
CA TYR A 597 2.06 -43.07 15.41
C TYR A 597 2.27 -42.99 13.89
N ALA A 598 1.27 -43.37 13.08
CA ALA A 598 1.32 -43.37 11.62
C ALA A 598 2.58 -44.06 11.02
N VAL A 599 2.98 -45.22 11.56
CA VAL A 599 4.18 -45.98 11.12
C VAL A 599 3.85 -47.42 10.77
N LYS A 600 4.49 -47.95 9.71
CA LYS A 600 4.32 -49.35 9.29
C LYS A 600 4.85 -50.37 10.31
N LYS A 601 5.91 -50.02 11.06
CA LYS A 601 6.53 -50.86 12.09
C LYS A 601 6.88 -50.00 13.31
N PRO A 602 6.02 -49.92 14.34
CA PRO A 602 6.30 -49.14 15.55
C PRO A 602 7.45 -49.76 16.35
N ASN A 603 8.26 -48.91 16.98
CA ASN A 603 9.37 -49.36 17.83
C ASN A 603 8.89 -49.83 19.22
N ARG A 604 9.75 -50.51 19.97
CA ARG A 604 9.41 -51.09 21.29
C ARG A 604 8.85 -50.05 22.28
N SER A 605 9.36 -48.82 22.24
CA SER A 605 8.90 -47.72 23.11
C SER A 605 7.48 -47.26 22.74
N GLN A 606 7.19 -47.08 21.45
CA GLN A 606 5.87 -46.72 20.94
C GLN A 606 4.80 -47.77 21.28
N ILE A 607 5.13 -49.06 21.13
CA ILE A 607 4.24 -50.17 21.50
C ILE A 607 3.96 -50.13 23.00
N GLN A 608 5.00 -49.98 23.83
CA GLN A 608 4.84 -49.97 25.28
C GLN A 608 4.05 -48.77 25.79
N ASN A 609 4.28 -47.57 25.23
CA ASN A 609 3.52 -46.36 25.59
C ASN A 609 2.05 -46.49 25.24
N THR A 610 1.74 -47.06 24.07
CA THR A 610 0.36 -47.34 23.63
C THR A 610 -0.30 -48.37 24.56
N ARG A 611 0.41 -49.45 24.90
CA ARG A 611 -0.05 -50.46 25.87
C ARG A 611 -0.37 -49.84 27.23
N ASN A 612 0.46 -48.93 27.71
CA ASN A 612 0.22 -48.21 28.97
C ASN A 612 -1.01 -47.30 28.91
N LYS A 613 -1.34 -46.71 27.75
CA LYS A 613 -2.57 -45.94 27.55
C LYS A 613 -3.80 -46.86 27.57
N LEU A 614 -3.76 -47.96 26.83
CA LEU A 614 -4.85 -48.96 26.79
C LEU A 614 -5.13 -49.56 28.17
N ASN A 615 -4.09 -49.94 28.91
CA ASN A 615 -4.26 -50.47 30.28
C ASN A 615 -4.90 -49.45 31.23
N ARG A 616 -4.59 -48.15 31.11
CA ARG A 616 -5.26 -47.11 31.89
C ARG A 616 -6.75 -46.99 31.55
N MET A 617 -7.14 -47.23 30.30
CA MET A 617 -8.55 -47.27 29.90
C MET A 617 -9.25 -48.53 30.44
N VAL A 618 -8.56 -49.66 30.49
CA VAL A 618 -9.06 -50.88 31.13
C VAL A 618 -9.31 -50.65 32.62
N THR A 619 -8.38 -50.00 33.34
CA THR A 619 -8.56 -49.68 34.76
C THR A 619 -9.75 -48.73 35.01
N ARG A 620 -10.04 -47.83 34.06
CA ARG A 620 -11.20 -46.92 34.12
C ARG A 620 -12.53 -47.59 33.75
N GLY A 621 -12.50 -48.80 33.21
CA GLY A 621 -13.68 -49.55 32.79
C GLY A 621 -14.18 -49.24 31.37
N ASP A 622 -13.46 -48.42 30.60
CA ASP A 622 -13.90 -47.99 29.26
C ASP A 622 -13.52 -49.00 28.15
N VAL A 623 -12.56 -49.88 28.45
CA VAL A 623 -11.98 -50.85 27.51
C VAL A 623 -11.86 -52.21 28.18
N GLU A 624 -12.14 -53.28 27.46
CA GLU A 624 -11.94 -54.65 27.92
C GLU A 624 -10.72 -55.28 27.24
N ARG A 625 -9.96 -56.06 28.00
CA ARG A 625 -8.87 -56.89 27.49
C ARG A 625 -9.37 -58.31 27.22
N THR A 626 -9.16 -58.81 26.02
CA THR A 626 -9.48 -60.19 25.66
C THR A 626 -8.25 -60.92 25.13
N PRO A 627 -7.99 -62.16 25.56
CA PRO A 627 -6.91 -62.96 25.01
C PRO A 627 -7.21 -63.28 23.54
N ALA A 628 -6.20 -63.16 22.67
CA ALA A 628 -6.34 -63.49 21.26
C ALA A 628 -6.67 -64.99 21.09
N LYS A 629 -7.69 -65.30 20.29
CA LYS A 629 -7.99 -66.68 19.89
C LYS A 629 -6.93 -67.10 18.85
N SER A 630 -5.98 -67.94 19.29
CA SER A 630 -4.89 -68.60 18.54
C SER A 630 -3.52 -67.90 18.53
N GLY A 631 -2.53 -68.54 19.16
CA GLY A 631 -1.10 -68.19 19.12
C GLY A 631 -0.31 -68.81 20.28
N GLN A 632 0.84 -69.43 20.00
CA GLN A 632 1.68 -70.18 20.97
C GLN A 632 2.11 -69.37 22.21
N PRO A 633 2.34 -70.04 23.36
CA PRO A 633 2.71 -69.39 24.61
C PRO A 633 4.16 -68.88 24.55
N GLY A 634 4.36 -67.56 24.53
CA GLY A 634 5.70 -66.98 24.57
C GLY A 634 5.84 -65.50 24.18
N GLU A 635 4.83 -64.88 23.57
CA GLU A 635 4.85 -63.45 23.26
C GLU A 635 3.71 -62.71 23.98
N ASP A 636 4.05 -61.69 24.79
CA ASP A 636 3.14 -60.71 25.43
C ASP A 636 2.37 -59.81 24.41
N ASP A 637 2.15 -60.31 23.19
CA ASP A 637 1.59 -59.62 22.02
C ASP A 637 0.18 -60.12 21.63
N ALA A 638 -0.44 -60.99 22.45
CA ALA A 638 -1.71 -61.66 22.16
C ALA A 638 -2.91 -61.11 22.98
N ILE A 639 -2.97 -59.81 23.25
CA ILE A 639 -4.09 -59.18 23.98
C ILE A 639 -4.78 -58.17 23.07
N HIS A 640 -6.06 -58.40 22.78
CA HIS A 640 -6.91 -57.45 22.08
C HIS A 640 -7.59 -56.53 23.08
N TYR A 641 -7.58 -55.24 22.77
CA TYR A 641 -8.29 -54.20 23.51
C TYR A 641 -9.52 -53.79 22.70
N ARG A 642 -10.69 -53.76 23.32
CA ARG A 642 -11.96 -53.39 22.68
C ARG A 642 -12.75 -52.42 23.55
N TRP A 643 -13.50 -51.53 22.93
CA TRP A 643 -14.41 -50.62 23.63
C TRP A 643 -15.53 -51.41 24.33
N VAL A 644 -15.92 -50.99 25.54
CA VAL A 644 -17.07 -51.58 26.27
C VAL A 644 -18.27 -50.65 26.08
N PRO A 645 -19.19 -50.93 25.13
CA PRO A 645 -20.36 -50.07 24.92
C PRO A 645 -21.11 -49.90 26.25
N ARG A 646 -21.31 -48.65 26.67
CA ARG A 646 -22.15 -48.30 27.81
C ARG A 646 -23.60 -48.22 27.38
#